data_AF-A0A6S8KY39-F1
#
_entry.id   AF-A0A6S8KY39-F1
#
_cell.length_a   1.000
_cell.length_b   1.000
_cell.length_c   1.000
_cell.angle_alpha   90.00
_cell.angle_beta   90.00
_cell.angle_gamma   90.00
#
_symmetry.space_group_name_H-M   'P 1'
#
loop_
_entity.id
_entity.type
_entity.pdbx_description
1 polymer ?
#
loop_
_entity_poly.entity_id
_entity_poly.type
_entity_poly.pdbx_seq_one_letter_code
_entity_poly.pdbx_strand_id
1 'polypeptide(L)'
;MTGSRARAVALLFLAACLAGVARAQTVELGLTGTSTGSAFGGKLMSAVEGMASNQVHTSYREAPNDDLAHAEFNVGTQAAFTSAPLVQGDSFLNVPVAYSTMSIYANIPGVTETINMTTCLLAKIFNGELINWKIPEILEINPKLEALQGDKTVTEILVVRPKLIDDGNGNKLDPADTSLLKDFLRKFLAGNPCEGVTENDDLDYVSELVSTPIALVDDPLGVAKNTPMSITYSTTAQGTASGSSVREVGIQNEAGTYIKASELNAANTISEIKKRLPSPLNPPSGFSGVHAWNMPGEGVYPMTLIHYIQAPSDVSGAPWADGAGALLQAVCKFAVSESGQKFLDGTGLKPLYDADADFRDAVVNTVINDMDISGQTPYELEFEGQYKGNLPLGLSENREDWAISQLVRLNERIAELEHQMELNQNVVLQGSGSSASAAVVWHLMRSFMASASTPVWMYYRAIGSIRGQRESTARNNNFETWNDFAVSDMPLAAADWNRLLQDSIVARRGKPLQVPIGISAMSFFVSIPKDALPDRKMKLTPCDLVKIFTGKVKSWSEFDLAAEDITFFYRSESGTTALVTSYLSEACPDEWSYSEKGLPTIPGFASVENARLADTTMDLANKLTATPWSIGYMDASTGQSSPFLVEVSLQNSAGNFLTSREAKISEAASRVGGCVCTKRHSRLLP
;
A
#
# COMPACT_ATOMS: atom_id res chain seq x y z
N MET A 1 51.63 10.50 -10.71
CA MET A 1 50.90 9.20 -10.82
C MET A 1 49.72 9.06 -9.85
N THR A 2 49.18 10.13 -9.26
CA THR A 2 48.15 10.03 -8.19
C THR A 2 46.76 10.54 -8.57
N GLY A 3 46.60 11.23 -9.72
CA GLY A 3 45.32 11.82 -10.13
C GLY A 3 44.38 10.90 -10.92
N SER A 4 44.90 9.98 -11.75
CA SER A 4 44.03 9.12 -12.58
C SER A 4 43.47 7.93 -11.82
N ARG A 5 44.17 7.41 -10.80
CA ARG A 5 43.65 6.35 -9.92
C ARG A 5 42.52 6.86 -9.02
N ALA A 6 42.60 8.08 -8.52
CA ALA A 6 41.53 8.68 -7.71
C ALA A 6 40.25 8.93 -8.52
N ARG A 7 40.39 9.38 -9.78
CA ARG A 7 39.24 9.53 -10.69
C ARG A 7 38.67 8.19 -11.15
N ALA A 8 39.50 7.17 -11.38
CA ALA A 8 39.03 5.82 -11.73
C ALA A 8 38.31 5.15 -10.55
N VAL A 9 38.81 5.30 -9.31
CA VAL A 9 38.14 4.81 -8.10
C VAL A 9 36.85 5.59 -7.85
N ALA A 10 36.82 6.91 -8.06
CA ALA A 10 35.59 7.69 -7.93
C ALA A 10 34.55 7.38 -9.02
N LEU A 11 34.96 7.05 -10.25
CA LEU A 11 34.05 6.60 -11.31
C LEU A 11 33.58 5.16 -11.11
N LEU A 12 34.41 4.27 -10.55
CA LEU A 12 34.01 2.92 -10.13
C LEU A 12 33.08 2.96 -8.91
N PHE A 13 33.28 3.90 -7.97
CA PHE A 13 32.37 4.14 -6.86
C PHE A 13 31.08 4.85 -7.30
N LEU A 14 31.11 5.79 -8.24
CA LEU A 14 29.90 6.36 -8.83
C LEU A 14 29.13 5.33 -9.65
N ALA A 15 29.82 4.45 -10.39
CA ALA A 15 29.19 3.35 -11.12
C ALA A 15 28.66 2.26 -10.17
N ALA A 16 29.30 2.01 -9.02
CA ALA A 16 28.81 1.11 -7.99
C ALA A 16 27.63 1.73 -7.19
N CYS A 17 27.62 3.04 -6.96
CA CYS A 17 26.50 3.76 -6.35
C CYS A 17 25.33 3.94 -7.33
N LEU A 18 25.58 4.08 -8.64
CA LEU A 18 24.55 4.05 -9.68
C LEU A 18 24.06 2.63 -9.99
N ALA A 19 24.90 1.60 -9.81
CA ALA A 19 24.49 0.19 -9.83
C ALA A 19 23.71 -0.20 -8.56
N GLY A 20 23.93 0.51 -7.45
CA GLY A 20 23.16 0.38 -6.21
C GLY A 20 21.82 1.13 -6.23
N VAL A 21 21.58 1.98 -7.22
CA VAL A 21 20.21 2.35 -7.63
C VAL A 21 19.65 1.20 -8.47
N ALA A 22 19.48 0.03 -7.86
CA ALA A 22 18.41 -0.83 -8.32
C ALA A 22 17.15 0.04 -8.16
N ARG A 23 16.59 0.52 -9.28
CA ARG A 23 15.14 0.78 -9.35
C ARG A 23 14.51 -0.40 -8.60
N ALA A 24 13.56 -0.16 -7.70
CA ALA A 24 12.72 -1.26 -7.24
C ALA A 24 12.13 -1.87 -8.51
N GLN A 25 12.75 -2.94 -8.99
CA GLN A 25 12.46 -3.52 -10.28
C GLN A 25 11.20 -4.31 -10.01
N THR A 26 10.08 -3.83 -10.55
CA THR A 26 8.84 -4.59 -10.50
C THR A 26 9.11 -5.92 -11.17
N VAL A 27 8.97 -7.01 -10.42
CA VAL A 27 9.10 -8.36 -10.98
C VAL A 27 7.70 -8.83 -11.33
N GLU A 28 7.49 -9.17 -12.58
CA GLU A 28 6.19 -9.59 -13.08
C GLU A 28 6.18 -11.08 -13.39
N LEU A 29 5.20 -11.79 -12.86
CA LEU A 29 5.01 -13.22 -13.10
C LEU A 29 3.54 -13.48 -13.44
N GLY A 30 3.31 -14.22 -14.52
CA GLY A 30 1.97 -14.66 -14.87
C GLY A 30 1.84 -16.18 -14.83
N LEU A 31 0.73 -16.64 -14.27
CA LEU A 31 0.28 -18.02 -14.37
C LEU A 31 -0.95 -18.08 -15.28
N THR A 32 -0.97 -19.09 -16.13
CA THR A 32 -2.16 -19.53 -16.84
C THR A 32 -2.54 -20.91 -16.32
N GLY A 33 -3.83 -21.23 -16.28
CA GLY A 33 -4.24 -22.55 -15.85
C GLY A 33 -5.64 -22.92 -16.30
N THR A 34 -5.96 -24.19 -16.11
CA THR A 34 -7.25 -24.79 -16.46
C THR A 34 -8.36 -24.26 -15.54
N SER A 35 -9.62 -24.44 -15.95
CA SER A 35 -10.78 -24.10 -15.12
C SER A 35 -10.74 -24.79 -13.75
N THR A 36 -10.29 -26.05 -13.70
CA THR A 36 -10.15 -26.86 -12.48
C THR A 36 -9.05 -26.35 -11.55
N GLY A 37 -7.99 -25.75 -12.09
CA GLY A 37 -6.87 -25.18 -11.32
C GLY A 37 -7.08 -23.72 -10.91
N SER A 38 -8.00 -23.01 -11.55
CA SER A 38 -8.12 -21.55 -11.46
C SER A 38 -8.25 -20.97 -10.06
N ALA A 39 -9.04 -21.61 -9.20
CA ALA A 39 -9.22 -21.19 -7.82
C ALA A 39 -7.92 -21.29 -7.00
N PHE A 40 -7.12 -22.34 -7.23
CA PHE A 40 -5.82 -22.49 -6.56
C PHE A 40 -4.78 -21.54 -7.14
N GLY A 41 -4.65 -21.47 -8.47
CA GLY A 41 -3.69 -20.59 -9.14
C GLY A 41 -3.88 -19.10 -8.77
N GLY A 42 -5.12 -18.62 -8.76
CA GLY A 42 -5.44 -17.24 -8.36
C GLY A 42 -5.12 -16.96 -6.89
N LYS A 43 -5.45 -17.90 -6.00
CA LYS A 43 -5.12 -17.81 -4.56
C LYS A 43 -3.61 -17.81 -4.32
N LEU A 44 -2.88 -18.70 -4.99
CA LEU A 44 -1.44 -18.83 -4.91
C LEU A 44 -0.73 -17.54 -5.32
N MET A 45 -1.10 -16.98 -6.48
CA MET A 45 -0.50 -15.75 -7.00
C MET A 45 -0.77 -14.53 -6.11
N SER A 46 -2.02 -14.39 -5.65
CA SER A 46 -2.39 -13.34 -4.70
C SER A 46 -1.61 -13.43 -3.38
N ALA A 47 -1.42 -14.64 -2.86
CA ALA A 47 -0.62 -14.85 -1.65
C ALA A 47 0.84 -14.47 -1.86
N VAL A 48 1.45 -14.86 -2.98
CA VAL A 48 2.83 -14.52 -3.33
C VAL A 48 3.02 -13.01 -3.43
N GLU A 49 2.08 -12.30 -4.05
CA GLU A 49 2.11 -10.83 -4.16
C GLU A 49 2.07 -10.16 -2.77
N GLY A 50 1.29 -10.70 -1.83
CA GLY A 50 1.24 -10.22 -0.44
C GLY A 50 2.48 -10.53 0.40
N MET A 51 3.09 -11.70 0.19
CA MET A 51 4.25 -12.18 0.96
C MET A 51 5.58 -11.62 0.47
N ALA A 52 5.65 -11.15 -0.78
CA ALA A 52 6.90 -10.71 -1.38
C ALA A 52 7.45 -9.42 -0.75
N SER A 53 8.75 -9.44 -0.46
CA SER A 53 9.49 -8.28 0.06
C SER A 53 9.70 -7.17 -0.95
N ASN A 54 9.81 -7.50 -2.24
CA ASN A 54 9.94 -6.57 -3.36
C ASN A 54 8.57 -6.27 -4.02
N GLN A 55 8.57 -5.34 -4.98
CA GLN A 55 7.35 -5.06 -5.77
C GLN A 55 7.18 -6.20 -6.78
N VAL A 56 6.29 -7.13 -6.47
CA VAL A 56 5.88 -8.20 -7.36
C VAL A 56 4.50 -7.85 -7.91
N HIS A 57 4.28 -8.08 -9.20
CA HIS A 57 2.94 -8.05 -9.75
C HIS A 57 2.65 -9.42 -10.36
N THR A 58 1.59 -10.05 -9.86
CA THR A 58 1.17 -11.35 -10.34
C THR A 58 -0.06 -11.23 -11.23
N SER A 59 -0.16 -12.11 -12.21
CA SER A 59 -1.39 -12.24 -13.00
C SER A 59 -1.78 -13.70 -13.11
N TYR A 60 -3.08 -13.95 -13.07
CA TYR A 60 -3.66 -15.26 -13.36
C TYR A 60 -4.63 -15.14 -14.53
N ARG A 61 -4.54 -16.06 -15.49
CA ARG A 61 -5.51 -16.17 -16.60
C ARG A 61 -5.97 -17.61 -16.78
N GLU A 62 -7.26 -17.79 -16.95
CA GLU A 62 -7.82 -19.07 -17.40
C GLU A 62 -7.61 -19.23 -18.91
N ALA A 63 -7.13 -20.41 -19.33
CA ALA A 63 -6.95 -20.76 -20.73
C ALA A 63 -7.53 -22.16 -21.01
N PRO A 64 -8.06 -22.43 -22.22
CA PRO A 64 -8.40 -23.78 -22.64
C PRO A 64 -7.13 -24.65 -22.72
N ASN A 65 -7.21 -25.91 -22.29
CA ASN A 65 -6.09 -26.85 -22.39
C ASN A 65 -5.87 -27.30 -23.83
N ASP A 66 -4.62 -27.38 -24.26
CA ASP A 66 -4.22 -28.09 -25.48
C ASP A 66 -3.74 -29.54 -25.20
N ASP A 67 -3.35 -29.87 -23.96
CA ASP A 67 -3.02 -31.23 -23.51
C ASP A 67 -3.83 -31.61 -22.26
N LEU A 68 -4.77 -32.54 -22.42
CA LEU A 68 -5.85 -32.82 -21.44
C LEU A 68 -5.51 -33.96 -20.48
N ALA A 69 -4.30 -34.50 -20.57
CA ALA A 69 -3.77 -35.54 -19.69
C ALA A 69 -3.35 -35.02 -18.30
N HIS A 70 -3.12 -33.71 -18.19
CA HIS A 70 -2.64 -33.02 -17.00
C HIS A 70 -3.54 -31.81 -16.76
N ALA A 71 -3.88 -31.54 -15.49
CA ALA A 71 -4.43 -30.25 -15.13
C ALA A 71 -3.26 -29.30 -14.91
N GLU A 72 -3.05 -28.41 -15.88
CA GLU A 72 -1.81 -27.66 -16.03
C GLU A 72 -1.93 -26.23 -15.50
N PHE A 73 -0.88 -25.79 -14.79
CA PHE A 73 -0.56 -24.37 -14.62
C PHE A 73 0.67 -24.06 -15.47
N ASN A 74 0.50 -23.25 -16.51
CA ASN A 74 1.55 -22.82 -17.42
C ASN A 74 2.06 -21.43 -17.03
N VAL A 75 3.38 -21.30 -16.83
CA VAL A 75 4.01 -20.06 -16.35
C VAL A 75 4.60 -19.25 -17.51
N GLY A 76 4.37 -17.94 -17.53
CA GLY A 76 5.03 -16.99 -18.45
C GLY A 76 5.33 -15.63 -17.80
N THR A 77 6.23 -14.85 -18.41
CA THR A 77 6.45 -13.44 -18.02
C THR A 77 5.39 -12.54 -18.67
N GLN A 78 5.00 -11.41 -18.07
CA GLN A 78 3.90 -10.56 -18.57
C GLN A 78 4.12 -10.07 -20.03
N ALA A 79 5.37 -9.94 -20.50
CA ALA A 79 5.67 -9.62 -21.89
C ALA A 79 5.39 -10.77 -22.87
N ALA A 80 5.55 -12.03 -22.43
CA ALA A 80 5.24 -13.22 -23.22
C ALA A 80 3.72 -13.51 -23.31
N PHE A 81 2.90 -12.84 -22.50
CA PHE A 81 1.43 -13.00 -22.49
C PHE A 81 0.71 -12.46 -23.75
N THR A 82 1.42 -11.78 -24.66
CA THR A 82 0.80 -11.11 -25.83
C THR A 82 1.06 -11.75 -27.19
N SER A 83 1.93 -12.77 -27.30
CA SER A 83 2.17 -13.44 -28.59
C SER A 83 2.76 -14.85 -28.45
N ALA A 84 1.97 -15.83 -28.90
CA ALA A 84 2.29 -17.23 -29.25
C ALA A 84 1.92 -18.33 -28.22
N PRO A 85 1.49 -19.52 -28.71
CA PRO A 85 1.44 -20.73 -27.89
C PRO A 85 2.84 -21.03 -27.38
N LEU A 86 2.93 -21.59 -26.17
CA LEU A 86 4.17 -21.99 -25.53
C LEU A 86 5.05 -22.77 -26.52
N VAL A 87 6.28 -22.28 -26.72
CA VAL A 87 7.22 -22.83 -27.70
C VAL A 87 7.58 -24.27 -27.33
N GLN A 88 7.20 -25.23 -28.17
CA GLN A 88 7.82 -26.56 -28.20
C GLN A 88 9.32 -26.36 -28.53
N GLY A 89 10.21 -26.58 -27.56
CA GLY A 89 11.65 -26.50 -27.82
C GLY A 89 12.57 -26.50 -26.61
N ASP A 90 12.12 -26.06 -25.43
CA ASP A 90 12.95 -25.98 -24.22
C ASP A 90 12.53 -27.04 -23.20
N SER A 91 13.48 -27.59 -22.42
CA SER A 91 13.18 -28.59 -21.39
C SER A 91 12.29 -27.99 -20.30
N PHE A 92 11.11 -28.57 -20.07
CA PHE A 92 10.16 -28.14 -19.01
C PHE A 92 10.24 -29.06 -17.79
N LEU A 93 10.05 -28.47 -16.62
CA LEU A 93 9.85 -29.12 -15.33
C LEU A 93 8.36 -29.27 -15.06
N ASN A 94 7.96 -30.43 -14.54
CA ASN A 94 6.59 -30.67 -14.06
C ASN A 94 6.64 -30.78 -12.54
N VAL A 95 6.21 -29.75 -11.83
CA VAL A 95 6.16 -29.72 -10.37
C VAL A 95 4.77 -30.18 -9.92
N PRO A 96 4.60 -31.39 -9.37
CA PRO A 96 3.29 -31.80 -8.86
C PRO A 96 2.91 -30.92 -7.68
N VAL A 97 1.68 -30.40 -7.64
CA VAL A 97 1.24 -29.46 -6.58
C VAL A 97 -0.01 -29.89 -5.86
N ALA A 98 -0.87 -30.68 -6.50
CA ALA A 98 -2.10 -31.19 -5.90
C ALA A 98 -2.57 -32.42 -6.65
N TYR A 99 -3.59 -33.10 -6.11
CA TYR A 99 -4.40 -34.04 -6.87
C TYR A 99 -5.88 -33.68 -6.78
N SER A 100 -6.66 -34.14 -7.74
CA SER A 100 -8.12 -34.08 -7.69
C SER A 100 -8.73 -35.39 -8.17
N THR A 101 -10.05 -35.47 -8.12
CA THR A 101 -10.80 -36.63 -8.60
C THR A 101 -11.91 -36.18 -9.53
N MET A 102 -12.21 -37.00 -10.52
CA MET A 102 -13.41 -36.84 -11.34
C MET A 102 -14.44 -37.89 -10.94
N SER A 103 -15.62 -37.46 -10.51
CA SER A 103 -16.66 -38.37 -10.05
C SER A 103 -17.77 -38.55 -11.08
N ILE A 104 -18.35 -39.74 -11.11
CA ILE A 104 -19.59 -40.04 -11.84
C ILE A 104 -20.76 -39.96 -10.86
N TYR A 105 -21.87 -39.40 -11.33
CA TYR A 105 -23.09 -39.22 -10.57
C TYR A 105 -24.29 -39.78 -11.34
N ALA A 106 -25.19 -40.48 -10.65
CA ALA A 106 -26.38 -41.07 -11.23
C ALA A 106 -27.65 -40.72 -10.43
N ASN A 107 -28.75 -40.44 -11.12
CA ASN A 107 -30.07 -40.22 -10.52
C ASN A 107 -30.96 -41.42 -10.80
N ILE A 108 -31.03 -42.35 -9.84
CA ILE A 108 -31.91 -43.52 -9.95
C ILE A 108 -32.97 -43.44 -8.84
N PRO A 109 -34.20 -43.02 -9.16
CA PRO A 109 -35.27 -42.91 -8.17
C PRO A 109 -35.52 -44.24 -7.44
N GLY A 110 -35.70 -44.15 -6.12
CA GLY A 110 -35.95 -45.32 -5.27
C GLY A 110 -34.69 -46.09 -4.84
N VAL A 111 -33.52 -45.78 -5.39
CA VAL A 111 -32.24 -46.40 -5.00
C VAL A 111 -31.50 -45.44 -4.08
N THR A 112 -31.29 -45.87 -2.84
CA THR A 112 -30.59 -45.08 -1.82
C THR A 112 -29.14 -45.51 -1.61
N GLU A 113 -28.83 -46.75 -1.95
CA GLU A 113 -27.49 -47.33 -1.87
C GLU A 113 -26.59 -46.83 -3.00
N THR A 114 -25.28 -46.87 -2.78
CA THR A 114 -24.27 -46.55 -3.79
C THR A 114 -24.41 -47.50 -4.99
N ILE A 115 -24.51 -46.95 -6.20
CA ILE A 115 -24.44 -47.72 -7.43
C ILE A 115 -22.97 -47.96 -7.76
N ASN A 116 -22.61 -49.19 -8.09
CA ASN A 116 -21.27 -49.61 -8.42
C ASN A 116 -21.12 -49.72 -9.94
N MET A 117 -19.98 -49.30 -10.47
CA MET A 117 -19.67 -49.41 -11.89
C MET A 117 -18.23 -49.86 -12.09
N THR A 118 -18.00 -50.65 -13.13
CA THR A 118 -16.65 -50.89 -13.65
C THR A 118 -16.34 -49.84 -14.71
N THR A 119 -15.05 -49.57 -14.95
CA THR A 119 -14.66 -48.64 -16.02
C THR A 119 -15.14 -49.12 -17.40
N CYS A 120 -15.18 -50.43 -17.64
CA CYS A 120 -15.76 -50.99 -18.88
C CYS A 120 -17.24 -50.65 -19.05
N LEU A 121 -18.05 -50.73 -17.98
CA LEU A 121 -19.47 -50.37 -18.06
C LEU A 121 -19.65 -48.87 -18.30
N LEU A 122 -18.83 -48.02 -17.67
CA LEU A 122 -18.83 -46.59 -17.94
C LEU A 122 -18.46 -46.28 -19.39
N ALA A 123 -17.42 -46.94 -19.93
CA ALA A 123 -17.05 -46.80 -21.34
C ALA A 123 -18.21 -47.14 -22.28
N LYS A 124 -18.89 -48.29 -22.07
CA LYS A 124 -20.07 -48.67 -22.85
C LYS A 124 -21.22 -47.66 -22.74
N ILE A 125 -21.45 -47.09 -21.56
CA ILE A 125 -22.50 -46.07 -21.35
C ILE A 125 -22.15 -44.78 -22.11
N PHE A 126 -20.93 -44.28 -21.97
CA PHE A 126 -20.53 -43.01 -22.58
C PHE A 126 -20.27 -43.11 -24.09
N ASN A 127 -19.96 -44.30 -24.60
CA ASN A 127 -19.97 -44.64 -26.03
C ASN A 127 -21.38 -44.93 -26.57
N GLY A 128 -22.36 -44.97 -25.67
CA GLY A 128 -23.78 -45.29 -25.89
C GLY A 128 -24.06 -46.61 -26.59
N GLU A 129 -23.25 -47.62 -26.27
CA GLU A 129 -23.48 -49.04 -26.52
C GLU A 129 -24.43 -49.64 -25.46
N LEU A 130 -24.47 -49.01 -24.28
CA LEU A 130 -25.29 -49.42 -23.16
C LEU A 130 -26.31 -48.33 -22.83
N ILE A 131 -27.57 -48.63 -23.15
CA ILE A 131 -28.67 -47.66 -23.09
C ILE A 131 -29.62 -47.89 -21.92
N ASN A 132 -29.45 -48.94 -21.10
CA ASN A 132 -30.45 -49.35 -20.12
C ASN A 132 -29.84 -49.79 -18.79
N TRP A 133 -30.40 -49.34 -17.67
CA TRP A 133 -29.94 -49.67 -16.32
C TRP A 133 -30.18 -51.14 -15.89
N LYS A 134 -31.07 -51.89 -16.57
CA LYS A 134 -31.46 -53.27 -16.26
C LYS A 134 -30.79 -54.33 -17.15
N ILE A 135 -29.60 -54.06 -17.66
CA ILE A 135 -28.82 -55.09 -18.36
C ILE A 135 -28.13 -56.04 -17.37
N PRO A 136 -27.91 -57.32 -17.73
CA PRO A 136 -27.32 -58.32 -16.83
C PRO A 136 -25.99 -57.87 -16.20
N GLU A 137 -25.09 -57.24 -16.96
CA GLU A 137 -23.78 -56.84 -16.44
C GLU A 137 -23.86 -55.75 -15.35
N ILE A 138 -24.84 -54.83 -15.42
CA ILE A 138 -25.05 -53.82 -14.35
C ILE A 138 -25.75 -54.44 -13.14
N LEU A 139 -26.74 -55.32 -13.37
CA LEU A 139 -27.52 -55.96 -12.31
C LEU A 139 -26.66 -56.91 -11.46
N GLU A 140 -25.71 -57.62 -12.06
CA GLU A 140 -24.80 -58.53 -11.36
C GLU A 140 -24.05 -57.83 -10.22
N ILE A 141 -23.54 -56.62 -10.48
CA ILE A 141 -22.82 -55.81 -9.48
C ILE A 141 -23.73 -54.84 -8.70
N ASN A 142 -25.01 -54.76 -9.08
CA ASN A 142 -26.03 -53.93 -8.42
C ASN A 142 -27.40 -54.63 -8.34
N PRO A 143 -27.54 -55.72 -7.57
CA PRO A 143 -28.81 -56.44 -7.46
C PRO A 143 -29.96 -55.56 -6.93
N LYS A 144 -29.65 -54.49 -6.20
CA LYS A 144 -30.62 -53.47 -5.74
C LYS A 144 -31.40 -52.78 -6.87
N LEU A 145 -30.89 -52.80 -8.10
CA LEU A 145 -31.57 -52.22 -9.26
C LEU A 145 -32.68 -53.13 -9.82
N GLU A 146 -32.73 -54.41 -9.42
CA GLU A 146 -33.84 -55.31 -9.79
C GLU A 146 -35.18 -54.81 -9.26
N ALA A 147 -35.15 -54.19 -8.08
CA ALA A 147 -36.32 -53.69 -7.36
C ALA A 147 -36.91 -52.39 -7.93
N LEU A 148 -36.34 -51.81 -8.99
CA LEU A 148 -36.91 -50.66 -9.68
C LEU A 148 -38.32 -51.00 -10.19
N GLN A 149 -39.35 -50.59 -9.44
CA GLN A 149 -40.76 -50.79 -9.74
C GLN A 149 -41.32 -49.62 -10.57
N GLY A 150 -41.97 -49.94 -11.69
CA GLY A 150 -42.75 -48.99 -12.50
C GLY A 150 -42.25 -48.83 -13.93
N ASP A 151 -43.00 -49.43 -14.85
CA ASP A 151 -42.93 -49.34 -16.33
C ASP A 151 -41.61 -49.71 -17.03
N LYS A 152 -41.70 -50.61 -18.00
CA LYS A 152 -40.56 -51.08 -18.82
C LYS A 152 -40.03 -49.98 -19.77
N THR A 153 -40.61 -48.79 -19.73
CA THR A 153 -40.34 -47.63 -20.58
C THR A 153 -39.45 -46.57 -19.90
N VAL A 154 -39.13 -46.68 -18.61
CA VAL A 154 -38.29 -45.67 -17.89
C VAL A 154 -37.09 -46.35 -17.22
N THR A 155 -36.33 -47.10 -18.01
CA THR A 155 -35.04 -47.69 -17.59
C THR A 155 -33.88 -47.28 -18.50
N GLU A 156 -34.17 -46.44 -19.49
CA GLU A 156 -33.17 -45.88 -20.39
C GLU A 156 -32.21 -44.98 -19.63
N ILE A 157 -30.93 -45.11 -19.92
CA ILE A 157 -29.88 -44.26 -19.41
C ILE A 157 -29.91 -42.96 -20.20
N LEU A 158 -30.05 -41.84 -19.51
CA LEU A 158 -29.83 -40.52 -20.12
C LEU A 158 -28.45 -40.02 -19.71
N VAL A 159 -27.55 -39.85 -20.68
CA VAL A 159 -26.26 -39.19 -20.42
C VAL A 159 -26.47 -37.68 -20.47
N VAL A 160 -26.26 -37.00 -19.34
CA VAL A 160 -26.29 -35.54 -19.25
C VAL A 160 -24.84 -35.06 -19.29
N ARG A 161 -24.51 -34.21 -20.27
CA ARG A 161 -23.14 -33.73 -20.48
C ARG A 161 -23.11 -32.23 -20.79
N PRO A 162 -21.99 -31.54 -20.54
CA PRO A 162 -21.93 -30.11 -20.77
C PRO A 162 -21.97 -29.76 -22.27
N LYS A 163 -22.52 -28.58 -22.59
CA LYS A 163 -22.51 -28.04 -23.96
C LYS A 163 -21.10 -27.76 -24.43
N LEU A 164 -20.95 -27.75 -25.74
CA LEU A 164 -19.69 -27.52 -26.42
C LEU A 164 -19.36 -26.05 -26.37
N ILE A 165 -18.07 -25.75 -26.23
CA ILE A 165 -17.54 -24.40 -26.18
C ILE A 165 -17.23 -23.97 -27.62
N ASP A 166 -17.61 -22.74 -27.98
CA ASP A 166 -17.17 -22.13 -29.24
C ASP A 166 -15.80 -21.49 -29.03
N ASP A 167 -14.81 -21.87 -29.83
CA ASP A 167 -13.45 -21.32 -29.74
C ASP A 167 -13.34 -19.90 -30.32
N GLY A 168 -14.42 -19.34 -30.84
CA GLY A 168 -14.46 -18.03 -31.49
C GLY A 168 -13.99 -18.05 -32.94
N ASN A 169 -13.48 -19.19 -33.42
CA ASN A 169 -13.11 -19.45 -34.82
C ASN A 169 -14.14 -20.35 -35.53
N GLY A 170 -15.26 -20.66 -34.86
CA GLY A 170 -16.33 -21.50 -35.37
C GLY A 170 -16.13 -23.00 -35.11
N ASN A 171 -15.08 -23.40 -34.37
CA ASN A 171 -14.91 -24.78 -33.92
C ASN A 171 -15.67 -25.01 -32.61
N LYS A 172 -16.19 -26.23 -32.44
CA LYS A 172 -16.84 -26.67 -31.20
C LYS A 172 -15.89 -27.56 -30.42
N LEU A 173 -15.46 -27.10 -29.25
CA LEU A 173 -14.53 -27.79 -28.36
C LEU A 173 -15.27 -28.42 -27.19
N ASP A 174 -14.75 -29.55 -26.73
CA ASP A 174 -15.23 -30.16 -25.49
C ASP A 174 -14.85 -29.31 -24.27
N PRO A 175 -15.76 -29.21 -23.29
CA PRO A 175 -15.42 -28.72 -21.96
C PRO A 175 -14.34 -29.60 -21.29
N ALA A 176 -13.55 -29.00 -20.41
CA ALA A 176 -12.43 -29.67 -19.73
C ALA A 176 -12.82 -31.00 -19.07
N ASP A 177 -13.93 -31.05 -18.32
CA ASP A 177 -14.42 -32.28 -17.66
C ASP A 177 -14.74 -33.40 -18.68
N THR A 178 -15.30 -33.05 -19.84
CA THR A 178 -15.59 -34.01 -20.92
C THR A 178 -14.30 -34.59 -21.46
N SER A 179 -13.36 -33.72 -21.77
CA SER A 179 -12.05 -34.11 -22.29
C SER A 179 -11.26 -35.00 -21.31
N LEU A 180 -11.32 -34.71 -20.01
CA LEU A 180 -10.67 -35.52 -18.97
C LEU A 180 -11.29 -36.92 -18.88
N LEU A 181 -12.62 -37.03 -18.95
CA LEU A 181 -13.29 -38.33 -18.99
C LEU A 181 -12.91 -39.12 -20.23
N LYS A 182 -12.84 -38.45 -21.39
CA LYS A 182 -12.43 -39.09 -22.63
C LYS A 182 -11.01 -39.65 -22.55
N ASP A 183 -10.06 -38.85 -22.05
CA ASP A 183 -8.66 -39.28 -21.90
C ASP A 183 -8.53 -40.45 -20.92
N PHE A 184 -9.22 -40.38 -19.78
CA PHE A 184 -9.25 -41.48 -18.81
C PHE A 184 -9.76 -42.79 -19.45
N LEU A 185 -10.90 -42.75 -20.14
CA LEU A 185 -11.48 -43.94 -20.76
C LEU A 185 -10.57 -44.50 -21.86
N ARG A 186 -10.01 -43.65 -22.73
CA ARG A 186 -9.06 -44.07 -23.79
C ARG A 186 -7.84 -44.75 -23.19
N LYS A 187 -7.19 -44.14 -22.20
CA LYS A 187 -5.99 -44.70 -21.56
C LYS A 187 -6.29 -45.98 -20.79
N PHE A 188 -7.44 -46.06 -20.13
CA PHE A 188 -7.88 -47.29 -19.48
C PHE A 188 -8.03 -48.42 -20.49
N LEU A 189 -8.75 -48.19 -21.60
CA LEU A 189 -9.04 -49.20 -22.63
C LEU A 189 -7.78 -49.67 -23.35
N ALA A 190 -6.81 -48.78 -23.59
CA ALA A 190 -5.52 -49.14 -24.18
C ALA A 190 -4.74 -50.16 -23.32
N GLY A 191 -4.88 -50.11 -21.99
CA GLY A 191 -4.27 -51.07 -21.07
C GLY A 191 -5.18 -52.26 -20.71
N ASN A 192 -6.49 -52.11 -20.84
CA ASN A 192 -7.51 -53.05 -20.40
C ASN A 192 -8.66 -53.12 -21.42
N PRO A 193 -8.50 -53.87 -22.52
CA PRO A 193 -9.52 -53.96 -23.56
C PRO A 193 -10.81 -54.58 -22.98
N CYS A 194 -11.90 -53.85 -23.10
CA CYS A 194 -13.22 -54.27 -22.63
C CYS A 194 -14.00 -54.93 -23.77
N GLU A 195 -14.58 -56.11 -23.52
CA GLU A 195 -15.40 -56.80 -24.51
C GLU A 195 -16.63 -55.97 -24.90
N GLY A 196 -16.83 -55.77 -26.20
CA GLY A 196 -17.97 -55.06 -26.76
C GLY A 196 -17.86 -53.53 -26.71
N VAL A 197 -16.70 -52.99 -26.34
CA VAL A 197 -16.38 -51.55 -26.49
C VAL A 197 -15.67 -51.35 -27.82
N THR A 198 -16.27 -50.55 -28.71
CA THR A 198 -15.61 -50.11 -29.94
C THR A 198 -14.55 -49.05 -29.60
N GLU A 199 -13.30 -49.30 -30.00
CA GLU A 199 -12.24 -48.28 -30.04
C GLU A 199 -12.65 -47.24 -31.10
N ASN A 200 -13.46 -46.27 -30.70
CA ASN A 200 -13.62 -45.05 -31.48
C ASN A 200 -12.46 -44.13 -31.10
N ASP A 201 -11.50 -43.97 -32.02
CA ASP A 201 -10.46 -42.94 -31.96
C ASP A 201 -11.10 -41.56 -31.71
N ASP A 202 -12.33 -41.37 -32.20
CA ASP A 202 -13.20 -40.24 -31.94
C ASP A 202 -14.25 -40.59 -30.86
N LEU A 203 -13.90 -40.40 -29.57
CA LEU A 203 -14.92 -40.02 -28.58
C LEU A 203 -15.58 -38.67 -28.96
N ASP A 204 -15.11 -38.04 -30.04
CA ASP A 204 -15.68 -36.91 -30.74
C ASP A 204 -17.02 -37.26 -31.38
N TYR A 205 -18.04 -36.85 -30.63
CA TYR A 205 -19.12 -36.04 -31.16
C TYR A 205 -20.36 -36.70 -31.80
N VAL A 206 -21.48 -36.11 -31.35
CA VAL A 206 -22.81 -35.98 -31.97
C VAL A 206 -23.79 -37.13 -31.76
N SER A 207 -24.93 -36.72 -31.22
CA SER A 207 -26.25 -37.32 -31.06
C SER A 207 -26.83 -38.13 -32.22
N GLU A 208 -26.08 -38.40 -33.29
CA GLU A 208 -26.56 -39.08 -34.50
C GLU A 208 -26.10 -40.55 -34.59
N LEU A 209 -25.07 -40.96 -33.85
CA LEU A 209 -24.52 -42.33 -33.88
C LEU A 209 -24.71 -43.14 -32.59
N VAL A 210 -25.24 -42.51 -31.54
CA VAL A 210 -25.32 -43.11 -30.20
C VAL A 210 -26.74 -43.59 -29.92
N SER A 211 -26.89 -44.85 -29.51
CA SER A 211 -28.20 -45.41 -29.16
C SER A 211 -28.70 -44.93 -27.79
N THR A 212 -27.82 -44.38 -26.94
CA THR A 212 -28.16 -43.76 -25.66
C THR A 212 -28.61 -42.30 -25.85
N PRO A 213 -29.75 -41.87 -25.30
CA PRO A 213 -30.13 -40.46 -25.27
C PRO A 213 -29.07 -39.58 -24.58
N ILE A 214 -28.71 -38.45 -25.19
CA ILE A 214 -27.75 -37.47 -24.65
C ILE A 214 -28.42 -36.09 -24.52
N ALA A 215 -28.29 -35.46 -23.34
CA ALA A 215 -28.69 -34.08 -23.10
C ALA A 215 -27.45 -33.17 -22.98
N LEU A 216 -27.37 -32.15 -23.85
CA LEU A 216 -26.33 -31.11 -23.86
C LEU A 216 -26.79 -29.87 -23.09
N VAL A 217 -26.17 -29.58 -21.95
CA VAL A 217 -26.66 -28.54 -21.02
C VAL A 217 -25.54 -27.70 -20.43
N ASP A 218 -25.85 -26.52 -19.89
CA ASP A 218 -24.82 -25.65 -19.31
C ASP A 218 -24.41 -26.11 -17.89
N ASP A 219 -25.35 -26.70 -17.14
CA ASP A 219 -25.13 -27.27 -15.79
C ASP A 219 -25.57 -28.76 -15.77
N PRO A 220 -24.68 -29.70 -16.13
CA PRO A 220 -25.00 -31.12 -16.19
C PRO A 220 -25.45 -31.70 -14.86
N LEU A 221 -24.82 -31.30 -13.76
CA LEU A 221 -25.14 -31.80 -12.43
C LEU A 221 -26.49 -31.27 -11.95
N GLY A 222 -26.79 -29.99 -12.19
CA GLY A 222 -28.09 -29.39 -11.90
C GLY A 222 -29.24 -29.99 -12.70
N VAL A 223 -29.01 -30.31 -13.97
CA VAL A 223 -30.01 -30.99 -14.82
C VAL A 223 -30.19 -32.43 -14.36
N ALA A 224 -29.11 -33.19 -14.15
CA ALA A 224 -29.18 -34.58 -13.68
C ALA A 224 -29.99 -34.72 -12.37
N LYS A 225 -29.94 -33.74 -11.47
CA LYS A 225 -30.79 -33.69 -10.25
C LYS A 225 -32.28 -33.81 -10.54
N ASN A 226 -32.74 -33.21 -11.61
CA ASN A 226 -34.17 -33.19 -11.95
C ASN A 226 -34.54 -34.18 -13.05
N THR A 227 -33.58 -35.00 -13.51
CA THR A 227 -33.80 -35.95 -14.59
C THR A 227 -33.60 -37.38 -14.09
N PRO A 228 -34.70 -38.12 -13.82
CA PRO A 228 -34.65 -39.54 -13.50
C PRO A 228 -33.85 -40.34 -14.52
N MET A 229 -33.21 -41.41 -14.06
CA MET A 229 -32.43 -42.34 -14.87
C MET A 229 -31.23 -41.72 -15.59
N SER A 230 -30.77 -40.55 -15.14
CA SER A 230 -29.63 -39.86 -15.74
C SER A 230 -28.29 -40.24 -15.10
N ILE A 231 -27.22 -40.06 -15.89
CA ILE A 231 -25.83 -40.17 -15.47
C ILE A 231 -25.04 -38.96 -15.97
N THR A 232 -24.14 -38.43 -15.15
CA THR A 232 -23.27 -37.27 -15.46
C THR A 232 -21.93 -37.42 -14.74
N TYR A 233 -20.99 -36.53 -15.03
CA TYR A 233 -19.66 -36.47 -14.40
C TYR A 233 -19.30 -35.04 -13.99
N SER A 234 -18.37 -34.90 -13.03
CA SER A 234 -17.74 -33.61 -12.71
C SER A 234 -16.43 -33.77 -11.94
N THR A 235 -15.50 -32.84 -12.14
CA THR A 235 -14.23 -32.71 -11.39
C THR A 235 -14.35 -31.86 -10.12
N THR A 236 -15.41 -31.06 -10.00
CA THR A 236 -15.60 -30.18 -8.85
C THR A 236 -16.32 -30.93 -7.74
N ALA A 237 -15.71 -30.98 -6.55
CA ALA A 237 -16.30 -31.54 -5.35
C ALA A 237 -17.47 -30.68 -4.81
N GLN A 238 -18.44 -30.31 -5.65
CA GLN A 238 -19.75 -29.81 -5.19
C GLN A 238 -20.61 -30.92 -4.53
N GLY A 239 -20.08 -32.15 -4.46
CA GLY A 239 -20.76 -33.37 -4.04
C GLY A 239 -20.99 -33.60 -2.55
N THR A 240 -20.99 -32.56 -1.70
CA THR A 240 -21.55 -32.65 -0.32
C THR A 240 -22.59 -31.58 -0.04
N ALA A 241 -23.25 -31.03 -1.06
CA ALA A 241 -24.52 -30.34 -0.88
C ALA A 241 -25.63 -31.36 -0.59
N SER A 242 -25.77 -31.69 0.70
CA SER A 242 -26.83 -32.44 1.34
C SER A 242 -28.22 -32.23 0.71
N GLY A 243 -28.79 -33.28 0.10
CA GLY A 243 -30.22 -33.40 -0.20
C GLY A 243 -30.63 -33.94 -1.58
N SER A 244 -29.72 -34.19 -2.52
CA SER A 244 -30.07 -34.44 -3.93
C SER A 244 -30.43 -35.88 -4.30
N SER A 245 -31.38 -36.03 -5.22
CA SER A 245 -31.77 -37.23 -5.99
C SER A 245 -30.64 -37.88 -6.80
N VAL A 246 -29.52 -37.17 -7.04
CA VAL A 246 -28.32 -37.72 -7.68
C VAL A 246 -27.34 -38.20 -6.63
N ARG A 247 -26.73 -39.36 -6.88
CA ARG A 247 -25.78 -40.03 -6.01
C ARG A 247 -24.45 -40.26 -6.73
N GLU A 248 -23.36 -40.16 -5.99
CA GLU A 248 -22.05 -40.52 -6.48
C GLU A 248 -21.95 -42.05 -6.70
N VAL A 249 -21.38 -42.44 -7.82
CA VAL A 249 -21.19 -43.83 -8.24
C VAL A 249 -19.84 -44.34 -7.69
N GLY A 250 -19.86 -45.53 -7.09
CA GLY A 250 -18.65 -46.24 -6.69
C GLY A 250 -18.00 -46.88 -7.91
N ILE A 251 -16.72 -46.60 -8.16
CA ILE A 251 -16.01 -47.09 -9.34
C ILE A 251 -14.99 -48.13 -8.92
N GLN A 252 -14.95 -49.24 -9.66
CA GLN A 252 -13.99 -50.30 -9.44
C GLN A 252 -12.57 -49.82 -9.77
N ASN A 253 -11.65 -49.96 -8.82
CA ASN A 253 -10.22 -49.78 -9.08
C ASN A 253 -9.53 -51.09 -9.50
N GLU A 254 -8.23 -51.04 -9.78
CA GLU A 254 -7.44 -52.20 -10.21
C GLU A 254 -7.42 -53.33 -9.17
N ALA A 255 -7.60 -53.02 -7.88
CA ALA A 255 -7.72 -54.02 -6.81
C ALA A 255 -9.11 -54.70 -6.74
N GLY A 256 -10.04 -54.31 -7.63
CA GLY A 256 -11.39 -54.87 -7.69
C GLY A 256 -12.38 -54.26 -6.70
N THR A 257 -11.99 -53.22 -5.96
CA THR A 257 -12.83 -52.57 -4.94
C THR A 257 -13.58 -51.37 -5.52
N TYR A 258 -14.85 -51.22 -5.17
CA TYR A 258 -15.69 -50.08 -5.58
C TYR A 258 -15.57 -48.95 -4.56
N ILE A 259 -15.08 -47.80 -5.00
CA ILE A 259 -14.80 -46.66 -4.13
C ILE A 259 -15.43 -45.41 -4.74
N LYS A 260 -16.04 -44.57 -3.91
CA LYS A 260 -16.47 -43.21 -4.29
C LYS A 260 -15.31 -42.24 -4.07
N ALA A 261 -15.23 -41.14 -4.82
CA ALA A 261 -14.18 -40.16 -4.58
C ALA A 261 -14.32 -39.51 -3.20
N SER A 262 -15.55 -39.35 -2.70
CA SER A 262 -15.81 -38.88 -1.32
C SER A 262 -15.29 -39.81 -0.22
N GLU A 263 -15.02 -41.08 -0.53
CA GLU A 263 -14.56 -42.11 0.42
C GLU A 263 -13.08 -42.46 0.23
N LEU A 264 -12.36 -41.73 -0.63
CA LEU A 264 -10.95 -42.04 -0.91
C LEU A 264 -10.08 -41.92 0.35
N ASN A 265 -9.09 -42.80 0.45
CA ASN A 265 -8.03 -42.74 1.45
C ASN A 265 -6.86 -41.93 0.89
N ALA A 266 -6.62 -40.75 1.47
CA ALA A 266 -5.59 -39.82 0.99
C ALA A 266 -4.18 -40.41 1.07
N ALA A 267 -3.82 -41.08 2.19
CA ALA A 267 -2.48 -41.63 2.38
C ALA A 267 -2.17 -42.74 1.37
N ASN A 268 -3.11 -43.67 1.16
CA ASN A 268 -2.94 -44.72 0.15
C ASN A 268 -2.89 -44.13 -1.27
N THR A 269 -3.74 -43.15 -1.57
CA THR A 269 -3.76 -42.48 -2.88
C THR A 269 -2.43 -41.78 -3.18
N ILE A 270 -1.88 -41.03 -2.22
CA ILE A 270 -0.57 -40.35 -2.36
C ILE A 270 0.55 -41.38 -2.54
N SER A 271 0.53 -42.47 -1.77
CA SER A 271 1.50 -43.58 -1.92
C SER A 271 1.50 -44.17 -3.34
N GLU A 272 0.32 -44.37 -3.95
CA GLU A 272 0.23 -44.86 -5.32
C GLU A 272 0.62 -43.81 -6.36
N ILE A 273 0.25 -42.54 -6.17
CA ILE A 273 0.71 -41.44 -7.03
C ILE A 273 2.24 -41.41 -7.08
N LYS A 274 2.92 -41.52 -5.93
CA LYS A 274 4.39 -41.55 -5.87
C LYS A 274 5.01 -42.66 -6.72
N LYS A 275 4.37 -43.83 -6.78
CA LYS A 275 4.83 -44.97 -7.60
C LYS A 275 4.64 -44.76 -9.10
N ARG A 276 3.67 -43.91 -9.48
CA ARG A 276 3.37 -43.57 -10.89
C ARG A 276 4.22 -42.42 -11.42
N LEU A 277 4.81 -41.62 -10.54
CA LEU A 277 5.75 -40.58 -10.93
C LEU A 277 7.09 -41.19 -11.41
N PRO A 278 7.76 -40.54 -12.37
CA PRO A 278 8.98 -41.06 -12.96
C PRO A 278 10.15 -41.03 -11.97
N SER A 279 11.15 -41.89 -12.22
CA SER A 279 12.44 -41.86 -11.52
C SER A 279 13.55 -41.76 -12.57
N PRO A 280 14.28 -40.63 -12.67
CA PRO A 280 14.18 -39.42 -11.84
C PRO A 280 12.85 -38.66 -12.03
N LEU A 281 12.47 -37.85 -11.04
CA LEU A 281 11.21 -37.08 -11.05
C LEU A 281 11.10 -36.08 -12.21
N ASN A 282 12.20 -35.78 -12.89
CA ASN A 282 12.21 -34.99 -14.12
C ASN A 282 12.94 -35.78 -15.24
N PRO A 283 12.27 -36.71 -15.92
CA PRO A 283 12.90 -37.57 -16.90
C PRO A 283 13.10 -36.83 -18.25
N PRO A 284 14.21 -37.07 -18.97
CA PRO A 284 14.43 -36.49 -20.31
C PRO A 284 13.35 -36.88 -21.34
N SER A 285 12.63 -37.99 -21.10
CA SER A 285 11.51 -38.46 -21.93
C SER A 285 10.20 -37.68 -21.74
N GLY A 286 10.16 -36.75 -20.78
CA GLY A 286 8.93 -36.02 -20.43
C GLY A 286 7.91 -36.88 -19.66
N PHE A 287 6.72 -36.32 -19.47
CA PHE A 287 5.66 -36.86 -18.61
C PHE A 287 4.54 -37.59 -19.36
N SER A 288 4.68 -37.83 -20.66
CA SER A 288 3.65 -38.41 -21.52
C SER A 288 3.11 -39.78 -21.07
N GLY A 289 3.90 -40.55 -20.30
CA GLY A 289 3.49 -41.83 -19.70
C GLY A 289 2.95 -41.74 -18.27
N VAL A 290 3.01 -40.56 -17.63
CA VAL A 290 2.71 -40.38 -16.20
C VAL A 290 1.21 -40.14 -16.02
N HIS A 291 0.55 -41.02 -15.27
CA HIS A 291 -0.88 -40.90 -14.99
C HIS A 291 -1.25 -41.56 -13.66
N ALA A 292 -2.30 -41.05 -13.02
CA ALA A 292 -2.89 -41.59 -11.80
C ALA A 292 -4.21 -42.33 -12.07
N TRP A 293 -4.30 -42.96 -13.24
CA TRP A 293 -5.47 -43.73 -13.67
C TRP A 293 -5.45 -45.14 -13.13
N ASN A 294 -6.63 -45.59 -12.69
CA ASN A 294 -6.93 -46.94 -12.24
C ASN A 294 -5.87 -47.50 -11.29
N MET A 295 -5.42 -46.71 -10.32
CA MET A 295 -4.39 -47.16 -9.39
C MET A 295 -4.91 -48.27 -8.46
N PRO A 296 -4.07 -49.26 -8.10
CA PRO A 296 -4.46 -50.33 -7.18
C PRO A 296 -4.38 -49.84 -5.73
N GLY A 297 -5.22 -50.37 -4.83
CA GLY A 297 -5.07 -50.13 -3.38
C GLY A 297 -6.39 -49.91 -2.67
N GLU A 298 -6.39 -50.20 -1.37
CA GLU A 298 -7.57 -50.00 -0.54
C GLU A 298 -7.89 -48.50 -0.41
N GLY A 299 -9.13 -48.11 -0.73
CA GLY A 299 -9.55 -46.71 -0.69
C GLY A 299 -8.91 -45.81 -1.76
N VAL A 300 -8.21 -46.36 -2.75
CA VAL A 300 -7.65 -45.57 -3.86
C VAL A 300 -8.68 -45.44 -4.99
N TYR A 301 -9.08 -44.20 -5.29
CA TYR A 301 -10.07 -43.91 -6.33
C TYR A 301 -9.45 -43.98 -7.75
N PRO A 302 -10.11 -44.60 -8.74
CA PRO A 302 -9.51 -44.89 -10.04
C PRO A 302 -9.42 -43.70 -11.01
N MET A 303 -10.23 -42.64 -10.83
CA MET A 303 -10.17 -41.42 -11.65
C MET A 303 -9.53 -40.27 -10.87
N THR A 304 -8.25 -40.44 -10.55
CA THR A 304 -7.43 -39.44 -9.87
C THR A 304 -6.58 -38.67 -10.87
N LEU A 305 -6.55 -37.35 -10.74
CA LEU A 305 -5.77 -36.42 -11.56
C LEU A 305 -4.63 -35.82 -10.74
N ILE A 306 -3.44 -35.70 -11.33
CA ILE A 306 -2.33 -34.96 -10.73
C ILE A 306 -2.25 -33.58 -11.40
N HIS A 307 -2.15 -32.54 -10.58
CA HIS A 307 -2.03 -31.15 -11.03
C HIS A 307 -0.58 -30.74 -10.97
N TYR A 308 -0.08 -30.12 -12.04
CA TYR A 308 1.32 -29.73 -12.17
C TYR A 308 1.46 -28.24 -12.46
N ILE A 309 2.46 -27.61 -11.85
CA ILE A 309 3.03 -26.36 -12.39
C ILE A 309 4.08 -26.77 -13.43
N GLN A 310 3.86 -26.36 -14.67
CA GLN A 310 4.80 -26.51 -15.77
C GLN A 310 5.65 -25.24 -15.89
N ALA A 311 6.96 -25.40 -15.70
CA ALA A 311 7.91 -24.30 -15.67
C ALA A 311 9.13 -24.62 -16.55
N PRO A 312 9.76 -23.65 -17.23
CA PRO A 312 11.01 -23.90 -17.95
C PRO A 312 12.11 -24.36 -16.98
N SER A 313 12.96 -25.28 -17.43
CA SER A 313 14.13 -25.73 -16.66
C SER A 313 15.27 -24.71 -16.63
N ASP A 314 15.37 -23.84 -17.64
CA ASP A 314 16.30 -22.72 -17.67
C ASP A 314 15.52 -21.40 -17.72
N VAL A 315 15.67 -20.61 -16.66
CA VAL A 315 15.08 -19.28 -16.50
C VAL A 315 16.15 -18.25 -16.15
N SER A 316 17.42 -18.53 -16.46
CA SER A 316 18.56 -17.66 -16.18
C SER A 316 18.63 -16.45 -17.13
N GLY A 317 18.16 -16.62 -18.37
CA GLY A 317 18.18 -15.62 -19.44
C GLY A 317 16.84 -14.91 -19.69
N ALA A 318 16.81 -13.99 -20.66
CA ALA A 318 15.58 -13.35 -21.10
C ALA A 318 14.58 -14.41 -21.66
N PRO A 319 13.26 -14.27 -21.42
CA PRO A 319 12.57 -13.14 -20.78
C PRO A 319 12.53 -13.19 -19.25
N TRP A 320 13.12 -14.22 -18.62
CA TRP A 320 13.08 -14.50 -17.18
C TRP A 320 14.15 -13.76 -16.35
N ALA A 321 15.01 -13.00 -17.03
CA ALA A 321 15.97 -12.10 -16.42
C ALA A 321 15.29 -11.11 -15.45
N ASP A 322 16.08 -10.35 -14.69
CA ASP A 322 15.58 -9.34 -13.75
C ASP A 322 14.80 -9.88 -12.53
N GLY A 323 14.98 -11.15 -12.18
CA GLY A 323 14.45 -11.76 -10.95
C GLY A 323 13.16 -12.56 -11.12
N ALA A 324 12.58 -12.61 -12.32
CA ALA A 324 11.36 -13.37 -12.59
C ALA A 324 11.59 -14.90 -12.49
N GLY A 325 12.75 -15.39 -12.92
CA GLY A 325 13.14 -16.80 -12.76
C GLY A 325 13.31 -17.19 -11.29
N ALA A 326 13.97 -16.35 -10.49
CA ALA A 326 14.10 -16.55 -9.05
C ALA A 326 12.74 -16.52 -8.33
N LEU A 327 11.83 -15.63 -8.75
CA LEU A 327 10.46 -15.59 -8.23
C LEU A 327 9.68 -16.85 -8.59
N LEU A 328 9.77 -17.34 -9.83
CA LEU A 328 9.12 -18.60 -10.24
C LEU A 328 9.58 -19.79 -9.40
N GLN A 329 10.89 -19.92 -9.17
CA GLN A 329 11.41 -20.97 -8.30
C GLN A 329 10.83 -20.86 -6.88
N ALA A 330 10.70 -19.63 -6.37
CA ALA A 330 10.12 -19.36 -5.06
C ALA A 330 8.62 -19.70 -4.99
N VAL A 331 7.83 -19.39 -6.03
CA VAL A 331 6.42 -19.78 -6.15
C VAL A 331 6.26 -21.29 -6.15
N CYS A 332 7.11 -22.02 -6.89
CA CYS A 332 7.09 -23.48 -6.90
C CYS A 332 7.37 -24.05 -5.50
N LYS A 333 8.38 -23.51 -4.79
CA LYS A 333 8.70 -23.91 -3.42
C LYS A 333 7.56 -23.62 -2.44
N PHE A 334 6.90 -22.47 -2.59
CA PHE A 334 5.73 -22.12 -1.78
C PHE A 334 4.56 -23.05 -2.08
N ALA A 335 4.25 -23.34 -3.35
CA ALA A 335 3.12 -24.19 -3.72
C ALA A 335 3.17 -25.59 -3.11
N VAL A 336 4.38 -26.16 -2.94
CA VAL A 336 4.59 -27.49 -2.34
C VAL A 336 4.81 -27.46 -0.82
N SER A 337 4.96 -26.28 -0.21
CA SER A 337 5.12 -26.16 1.25
C SER A 337 3.81 -26.45 1.99
N GLU A 338 3.83 -26.85 3.27
CA GLU A 338 2.62 -27.00 4.10
C GLU A 338 1.79 -25.71 4.06
N SER A 339 2.44 -24.55 4.09
CA SER A 339 1.74 -23.26 4.00
C SER A 339 1.04 -23.05 2.67
N GLY A 340 1.67 -23.40 1.54
CA GLY A 340 1.04 -23.32 0.23
C GLY A 340 -0.07 -24.35 0.04
N GLN A 341 0.10 -25.57 0.57
CA GLN A 341 -0.91 -26.63 0.49
C GLN A 341 -2.23 -26.23 1.17
N LYS A 342 -2.20 -25.39 2.22
CA LYS A 342 -3.42 -24.82 2.85
C LYS A 342 -4.25 -23.96 1.90
N PHE A 343 -3.67 -23.39 0.84
CA PHE A 343 -4.43 -22.61 -0.15
C PHE A 343 -5.30 -23.47 -1.07
N LEU A 344 -5.14 -24.81 -1.04
CA LEU A 344 -6.01 -25.76 -1.72
C LEU A 344 -7.39 -25.86 -1.06
N ASP A 345 -7.55 -25.41 0.19
CA ASP A 345 -8.81 -25.44 0.91
C ASP A 345 -9.92 -24.70 0.15
N GLY A 346 -11.05 -25.40 -0.04
CA GLY A 346 -12.21 -24.88 -0.75
C GLY A 346 -12.03 -24.71 -2.28
N THR A 347 -10.93 -25.20 -2.87
CA THR A 347 -10.72 -25.18 -4.32
C THR A 347 -11.25 -26.43 -5.03
N GLY A 348 -11.47 -27.52 -4.29
CA GLY A 348 -11.79 -28.85 -4.86
C GLY A 348 -10.55 -29.70 -5.15
N LEU A 349 -9.35 -29.10 -5.12
CA LEU A 349 -8.08 -29.81 -5.14
C LEU A 349 -7.71 -30.31 -3.74
N LYS A 350 -6.90 -31.37 -3.67
CA LYS A 350 -6.48 -32.02 -2.43
C LYS A 350 -4.96 -31.93 -2.25
N PRO A 351 -4.47 -31.71 -1.01
CA PRO A 351 -3.04 -31.65 -0.71
C PRO A 351 -2.32 -32.94 -1.06
N LEU A 352 -1.16 -32.81 -1.71
CA LEU A 352 -0.34 -33.94 -2.15
C LEU A 352 0.72 -34.33 -1.11
N TYR A 353 1.11 -33.39 -0.23
CA TYR A 353 2.29 -33.53 0.62
C TYR A 353 1.99 -33.69 2.11
N ASP A 354 0.77 -33.42 2.57
CA ASP A 354 0.39 -33.48 3.99
C ASP A 354 0.66 -34.83 4.66
N ALA A 355 0.61 -35.93 3.88
CA ALA A 355 0.84 -37.28 4.38
C ALA A 355 2.29 -37.77 4.22
N ASP A 356 3.17 -37.02 3.55
CA ASP A 356 4.49 -37.51 3.11
C ASP A 356 5.47 -36.35 2.86
N ALA A 357 6.11 -35.86 3.93
CA ALA A 357 7.08 -34.76 3.85
C ALA A 357 8.35 -35.15 3.07
N ASP A 358 8.77 -36.41 3.10
CA ASP A 358 9.92 -36.90 2.32
C ASP A 358 9.67 -36.76 0.83
N PHE A 359 8.42 -36.97 0.38
CA PHE A 359 8.04 -36.75 -1.01
C PHE A 359 8.16 -35.28 -1.42
N ARG A 360 7.69 -34.36 -0.57
CA ARG A 360 7.86 -32.92 -0.78
C ARG A 360 9.33 -32.55 -0.92
N ASP A 361 10.16 -33.01 0.01
CA ASP A 361 11.59 -32.71 0.02
C ASP A 361 12.30 -33.28 -1.22
N ALA A 362 11.89 -34.46 -1.70
CA ALA A 362 12.38 -35.01 -2.96
C ALA A 362 12.01 -34.12 -4.18
N VAL A 363 10.77 -33.64 -4.27
CA VAL A 363 10.33 -32.73 -5.35
C VAL A 363 11.08 -31.40 -5.30
N VAL A 364 11.22 -30.81 -4.11
CA VAL A 364 11.99 -29.56 -3.95
C VAL A 364 13.43 -29.75 -4.40
N ASN A 365 14.09 -30.83 -3.97
CA ASN A 365 15.52 -31.03 -4.19
C ASN A 365 15.86 -31.49 -5.61
N THR A 366 14.98 -32.23 -6.29
CA THR A 366 15.29 -32.87 -7.58
C THR A 366 14.49 -32.34 -8.76
N VAL A 367 13.49 -31.48 -8.52
CA VAL A 367 12.73 -30.83 -9.58
C VAL A 367 12.88 -29.32 -9.48
N ILE A 368 12.53 -28.74 -8.33
CA ILE A 368 12.46 -27.27 -8.20
C ILE A 368 13.86 -26.64 -8.12
N ASN A 369 14.79 -27.26 -7.39
CA ASN A 369 16.17 -26.76 -7.27
C ASN A 369 17.01 -26.99 -8.54
N ASP A 370 16.58 -27.87 -9.45
CA ASP A 370 17.22 -28.10 -10.75
C ASP A 370 16.91 -26.98 -11.77
N MET A 371 15.96 -26.09 -11.45
CA MET A 371 15.67 -24.91 -12.25
C MET A 371 16.88 -23.96 -12.27
N ASP A 372 17.45 -23.71 -13.45
CA ASP A 372 18.59 -22.82 -13.63
C ASP A 372 18.15 -21.36 -13.51
N ILE A 373 18.55 -20.74 -12.41
CA ILE A 373 18.35 -19.32 -12.10
C ILE A 373 19.68 -18.55 -12.11
N SER A 374 20.71 -19.08 -12.80
CA SER A 374 22.06 -18.49 -12.84
C SER A 374 22.03 -17.00 -13.17
N GLY A 375 22.77 -16.20 -12.40
CA GLY A 375 22.78 -14.74 -12.54
C GLY A 375 21.65 -14.00 -11.83
N GLN A 376 20.73 -14.71 -11.17
CA GLN A 376 19.68 -14.12 -10.32
C GLN A 376 19.91 -14.44 -8.84
N THR A 377 19.44 -13.56 -7.96
CA THR A 377 19.48 -13.78 -6.51
C THR A 377 18.25 -14.62 -6.10
N PRO A 378 18.42 -15.80 -5.48
CA PRO A 378 17.31 -16.60 -4.99
C PRO A 378 16.52 -15.85 -3.90
N TYR A 379 15.20 -16.07 -3.84
CA TYR A 379 14.39 -15.58 -2.73
C TYR A 379 14.71 -16.34 -1.45
N GLU A 380 14.87 -15.59 -0.35
CA GLU A 380 14.86 -16.17 0.99
C GLU A 380 13.43 -16.53 1.40
N LEU A 381 13.22 -17.76 1.86
CA LEU A 381 11.89 -18.28 2.17
C LEU A 381 11.68 -18.40 3.68
N GLU A 382 10.53 -17.95 4.14
CA GLU A 382 10.07 -18.07 5.51
C GLU A 382 8.61 -18.56 5.53
N PHE A 383 8.49 -19.88 5.43
CA PHE A 383 7.26 -20.64 5.57
C PHE A 383 7.44 -21.60 6.76
N GLU A 384 6.38 -21.87 7.50
CA GLU A 384 6.34 -22.91 8.56
C GLU A 384 7.26 -22.63 9.78
N GLY A 385 7.65 -21.36 9.99
CA GLY A 385 8.72 -21.01 10.92
C GLY A 385 8.55 -19.69 11.67
N GLN A 386 9.51 -19.41 12.57
CA GLN A 386 9.56 -18.15 13.29
C GLN A 386 9.99 -16.99 12.39
N TYR A 387 9.40 -15.83 12.63
CA TYR A 387 9.71 -14.58 11.95
C TYR A 387 11.22 -14.28 11.93
N LYS A 388 11.83 -14.26 10.74
CA LYS A 388 13.26 -14.02 10.54
C LYS A 388 13.58 -12.53 10.35
N GLY A 389 12.60 -11.64 10.44
CA GLY A 389 12.78 -10.21 10.30
C GLY A 389 12.64 -9.72 8.86
N ASN A 390 13.21 -8.55 8.57
CA ASN A 390 13.12 -7.94 7.23
C ASN A 390 14.04 -8.67 6.24
N LEU A 391 13.46 -9.55 5.43
CA LEU A 391 14.14 -10.20 4.30
C LEU A 391 14.34 -9.18 3.15
N PRO A 392 15.58 -8.91 2.68
CA PRO A 392 15.83 -7.95 1.59
C PRO A 392 15.19 -8.37 0.27
N LEU A 393 15.27 -9.67 -0.06
CA LEU A 393 14.60 -10.37 -1.16
C LEU A 393 14.08 -11.72 -0.65
N GLY A 394 12.94 -11.70 0.03
CA GLY A 394 12.27 -12.91 0.51
C GLY A 394 10.76 -12.95 0.30
N LEU A 395 10.21 -14.16 0.46
CA LEU A 395 8.79 -14.47 0.61
C LEU A 395 8.55 -14.94 2.05
N SER A 396 7.67 -14.26 2.79
CA SER A 396 7.33 -14.63 4.16
C SER A 396 5.83 -14.61 4.37
N GLU A 397 5.30 -15.70 4.92
CA GLU A 397 3.87 -15.79 5.31
C GLU A 397 3.54 -14.98 6.57
N ASN A 398 4.57 -14.68 7.38
CA ASN A 398 4.44 -13.90 8.61
C ASN A 398 4.44 -12.38 8.35
N ARG A 399 4.45 -11.97 7.08
CA ARG A 399 4.51 -10.57 6.67
C ARG A 399 3.11 -9.97 6.68
N GLU A 400 2.86 -9.01 7.56
CA GLU A 400 1.68 -8.16 7.48
C GLU A 400 1.81 -7.23 6.24
N ASP A 401 0.83 -7.35 5.33
CA ASP A 401 0.55 -6.57 4.12
C ASP A 401 1.72 -5.79 3.48
N TRP A 402 1.94 -5.98 2.17
CA TRP A 402 2.88 -5.17 1.39
C TRP A 402 2.74 -3.67 1.67
N ALA A 403 1.52 -3.15 1.92
CA ALA A 403 1.25 -1.76 2.30
C ALA A 403 1.81 -1.36 3.70
N ILE A 404 1.77 -2.25 4.69
CA ILE A 404 2.40 -2.06 6.01
C ILE A 404 3.91 -2.17 5.87
N SER A 405 4.39 -3.09 5.04
CA SER A 405 5.80 -3.16 4.68
C SER A 405 6.27 -1.95 3.87
N GLN A 406 5.40 -1.34 3.06
CA GLN A 406 5.67 -0.09 2.36
C GLN A 406 5.59 1.07 3.33
N LEU A 407 4.83 1.01 4.42
CA LEU A 407 4.88 2.00 5.51
C LEU A 407 6.17 1.86 6.32
N VAL A 408 6.62 0.63 6.62
CA VAL A 408 7.91 0.38 7.27
C VAL A 408 9.07 0.72 6.33
N ARG A 409 9.01 0.35 5.05
CA ARG A 409 9.97 0.77 4.00
C ARG A 409 9.81 2.24 3.63
N LEU A 410 8.66 2.87 3.77
CA LEU A 410 8.53 4.33 3.67
C LEU A 410 9.21 4.94 4.86
N ASN A 411 9.03 4.40 6.07
CA ASN A 411 9.66 4.91 7.27
C ASN A 411 11.16 4.65 7.30
N GLU A 412 11.64 3.54 6.72
CA GLU A 412 13.06 3.21 6.54
C GLU A 412 13.64 3.94 5.33
N ARG A 413 12.89 4.17 4.24
CA ARG A 413 13.30 5.06 3.13
C ARG A 413 13.18 6.51 3.51
N ILE A 414 12.30 6.89 4.43
CA ILE A 414 12.23 8.21 5.06
C ILE A 414 13.42 8.32 5.98
N ALA A 415 13.77 7.30 6.78
CA ALA A 415 14.98 7.29 7.60
C ALA A 415 16.27 7.26 6.76
N GLU A 416 16.30 6.56 5.63
CA GLU A 416 17.43 6.51 4.70
C GLU A 416 17.45 7.74 3.79
N LEU A 417 16.32 8.30 3.36
CA LEU A 417 16.26 9.61 2.71
C LEU A 417 16.64 10.70 3.70
N GLU A 418 16.25 10.59 4.98
CA GLU A 418 16.70 11.45 6.08
C GLU A 418 18.20 11.29 6.26
N HIS A 419 18.76 10.08 6.23
CA HIS A 419 20.20 9.82 6.32
C HIS A 419 20.98 10.30 5.06
N GLN A 420 20.41 10.16 3.86
CA GLN A 420 20.97 10.66 2.59
C GLN A 420 20.79 12.20 2.46
N MET A 421 19.76 12.78 3.08
CA MET A 421 19.54 14.24 3.23
C MET A 421 20.42 14.84 4.34
N GLU A 422 20.79 14.06 5.35
CA GLU A 422 21.82 14.38 6.32
C GLU A 422 23.21 14.35 5.68
N LEU A 423 23.44 13.45 4.72
CA LEU A 423 24.68 13.37 3.93
C LEU A 423 24.75 14.40 2.79
N ASN A 424 23.63 14.84 2.22
CA ASN A 424 23.52 15.99 1.31
C ASN A 424 22.72 17.13 1.96
N GLN A 425 23.36 17.76 2.95
CA GLN A 425 22.93 18.93 3.74
C GLN A 425 21.64 19.62 3.27
N ASN A 426 20.50 19.10 3.73
CA ASN A 426 19.32 19.95 3.87
C ASN A 426 19.56 20.89 5.04
N VAL A 427 19.78 22.17 4.74
CA VAL A 427 19.88 23.20 5.78
C VAL A 427 18.46 23.51 6.21
N VAL A 428 18.04 22.93 7.34
CA VAL A 428 16.80 23.29 8.02
C VAL A 428 17.10 24.45 8.95
N LEU A 429 16.43 25.59 8.76
CA LEU A 429 16.49 26.74 9.66
C LEU A 429 15.14 26.94 10.31
N GLN A 430 15.11 26.76 11.61
CA GLN A 430 13.94 27.00 12.43
C GLN A 430 14.08 28.34 13.14
N GLY A 431 13.06 29.17 13.02
CA GLY A 431 12.98 30.40 13.78
C GLY A 431 11.60 30.68 14.32
N SER A 432 11.56 31.59 15.27
CA SER A 432 10.32 32.09 15.80
C SER A 432 10.49 33.51 16.34
N GLY A 433 9.38 34.20 16.57
CA GLY A 433 9.44 35.54 17.13
C GLY A 433 8.29 36.44 16.75
N SER A 434 8.59 37.73 16.58
CA SER A 434 7.65 38.80 16.29
C SER A 434 6.63 38.42 15.21
N SER A 435 5.35 38.48 15.58
CA SER A 435 4.25 38.37 14.62
C SER A 435 4.11 39.61 13.74
N ALA A 436 4.57 40.77 14.20
CA ALA A 436 4.58 42.02 13.41
C ALA A 436 5.57 41.95 12.24
N SER A 437 6.65 41.17 12.36
CA SER A 437 7.64 40.97 11.29
C SER A 437 7.37 39.74 10.42
N ALA A 438 6.34 38.94 10.72
CA ALA A 438 6.15 37.61 10.13
C ALA A 438 6.02 37.65 8.60
N ALA A 439 5.28 38.60 8.05
CA ALA A 439 5.10 38.72 6.61
C ALA A 439 6.42 38.96 5.86
N VAL A 440 7.29 39.83 6.39
CA VAL A 440 8.61 40.11 5.82
C VAL A 440 9.53 38.90 5.97
N VAL A 441 9.52 38.25 7.13
CA VAL A 441 10.34 37.05 7.39
C VAL A 441 9.93 35.91 6.44
N TRP A 442 8.63 35.63 6.30
CA TRP A 442 8.15 34.61 5.36
C TRP A 442 8.47 34.95 3.91
N HIS A 443 8.40 36.23 3.52
CA HIS A 443 8.77 36.65 2.18
C HIS A 443 10.28 36.47 1.90
N LEU A 444 11.14 36.83 2.86
CA LEU A 444 12.59 36.61 2.79
C LEU A 444 12.92 35.12 2.72
N MET A 445 12.28 34.31 3.58
CA MET A 445 12.44 32.86 3.56
C MET A 445 12.02 32.26 2.23
N ARG A 446 10.85 32.62 1.71
CA ARG A 446 10.36 32.13 0.42
C ARG A 446 11.30 32.50 -0.71
N SER A 447 11.79 33.75 -0.71
CA SER A 447 12.75 34.22 -1.72
C SER A 447 14.09 33.49 -1.61
N PHE A 448 14.56 33.25 -0.39
CA PHE A 448 15.81 32.53 -0.13
C PHE A 448 15.72 31.06 -0.53
N MET A 449 14.67 30.36 -0.10
CA MET A 449 14.40 28.97 -0.49
C MET A 449 14.24 28.83 -2.01
N ALA A 450 13.61 29.79 -2.67
CA ALA A 450 13.46 29.79 -4.13
C ALA A 450 14.77 30.11 -4.88
N SER A 451 15.72 30.80 -4.24
CA SER A 451 16.99 31.22 -4.85
C SER A 451 18.18 30.35 -4.46
N ALA A 452 18.00 29.41 -3.51
CA ALA A 452 19.07 28.56 -3.03
C ALA A 452 19.37 27.45 -4.03
N SER A 453 20.66 27.23 -4.33
CA SER A 453 21.12 26.13 -5.18
C SER A 453 21.20 24.78 -4.45
N THR A 454 20.98 24.78 -3.14
CA THR A 454 20.89 23.60 -2.26
C THR A 454 19.52 23.61 -1.59
N PRO A 455 18.91 22.45 -1.28
CA PRO A 455 17.60 22.44 -0.63
C PRO A 455 17.70 23.03 0.79
N VAL A 456 17.09 24.21 0.98
CA VAL A 456 16.97 24.88 2.28
C VAL A 456 15.51 24.86 2.68
N TRP A 457 15.23 24.44 3.91
CA TRP A 457 13.89 24.45 4.49
C TRP A 457 13.84 25.40 5.66
N MET A 458 13.11 26.51 5.51
CA MET A 458 13.01 27.54 6.53
C MET A 458 11.60 27.58 7.10
N TYR A 459 11.50 27.55 8.43
CA TYR A 459 10.23 27.63 9.15
C TYR A 459 10.27 28.81 10.12
N TYR A 460 9.21 29.64 10.11
CA TYR A 460 9.06 30.74 11.05
C TYR A 460 7.72 30.68 11.77
N ARG A 461 7.77 30.56 13.11
CA ARG A 461 6.59 30.60 13.97
C ARG A 461 6.37 32.02 14.52
N ALA A 462 5.26 32.64 14.15
CA ALA A 462 4.87 33.99 14.57
C ALA A 462 4.27 34.02 15.99
N ILE A 463 5.07 33.64 17.00
CA ILE A 463 4.64 33.36 18.37
C ILE A 463 4.90 34.50 19.37
N GLY A 464 5.41 35.64 18.89
CA GLY A 464 5.76 36.79 19.71
C GLY A 464 7.24 36.89 20.03
N SER A 465 7.72 38.13 20.14
CA SER A 465 9.13 38.49 20.24
C SER A 465 9.83 37.89 21.47
N ILE A 466 9.14 37.82 22.61
CA ILE A 466 9.70 37.26 23.86
C ILE A 466 9.81 35.74 23.81
N ARG A 467 8.77 35.06 23.32
CA ARG A 467 8.81 33.60 23.18
C ARG A 467 9.89 33.19 22.17
N GLY A 468 10.05 33.93 21.08
CA GLY A 468 11.17 33.69 20.14
C GLY A 468 12.55 33.92 20.74
N GLN A 469 12.73 34.98 21.53
CA GLN A 469 13.98 35.16 22.29
C GLN A 469 14.20 34.00 23.27
N ARG A 470 13.18 33.51 23.98
CA ARG A 470 13.34 32.35 24.87
C ARG A 470 13.75 31.07 24.14
N GLU A 471 13.09 30.75 23.02
CA GLU A 471 13.37 29.53 22.24
C GLU A 471 14.77 29.56 21.58
N SER A 472 15.31 30.75 21.30
CA SER A 472 16.68 30.91 20.77
C SER A 472 17.76 31.01 21.86
N THR A 473 17.40 31.39 23.08
CA THR A 473 18.34 31.58 24.20
C THR A 473 18.28 30.47 25.26
N ALA A 474 17.39 29.49 25.07
CA ALA A 474 17.13 28.35 25.95
C ALA A 474 16.83 28.70 27.41
N ARG A 475 16.24 29.87 27.64
CA ARG A 475 15.85 30.31 28.98
C ARG A 475 14.57 29.60 29.43
N ASN A 476 14.69 28.76 30.47
CA ASN A 476 13.57 27.97 31.05
C ASN A 476 12.79 27.20 29.96
N ASN A 477 13.51 26.40 29.18
CA ASN A 477 12.95 25.83 27.96
C ASN A 477 11.93 24.69 28.19
N ASN A 478 11.72 24.12 29.39
CA ASN A 478 10.66 23.11 29.67
C ASN A 478 10.39 22.10 28.52
N PHE A 479 11.43 21.61 27.84
CA PHE A 479 11.35 20.73 26.67
C PHE A 479 10.78 21.32 25.34
N GLU A 480 10.73 22.64 25.13
CA GLU A 480 10.40 23.26 23.83
C GLU A 480 11.60 23.19 22.84
N THR A 481 11.32 23.26 21.53
CA THR A 481 12.33 23.14 20.46
C THR A 481 13.30 24.34 20.42
N TRP A 482 14.60 24.07 20.23
CA TRP A 482 15.63 25.10 20.05
C TRP A 482 15.56 25.68 18.63
N ASN A 483 15.47 26.99 18.51
CA ASN A 483 15.51 27.66 17.21
C ASN A 483 16.93 28.07 16.82
N ASP A 484 17.20 28.09 15.52
CA ASP A 484 18.45 28.55 14.91
C ASP A 484 18.54 30.08 14.90
N PHE A 485 17.41 30.78 14.80
CA PHE A 485 17.35 32.24 14.91
C PHE A 485 16.03 32.71 15.52
N ALA A 486 16.03 33.95 16.03
CA ALA A 486 14.82 34.62 16.48
C ALA A 486 14.71 36.02 15.90
N VAL A 487 13.48 36.45 15.64
CA VAL A 487 13.18 37.80 15.16
C VAL A 487 12.41 38.53 16.25
N SER A 488 12.92 39.68 16.67
CA SER A 488 12.35 40.44 17.77
C SER A 488 12.29 41.91 17.41
N ASP A 489 11.24 42.58 17.87
CA ASP A 489 11.08 44.03 17.76
C ASP A 489 11.95 44.78 18.78
N MET A 490 12.60 44.04 19.70
CA MET A 490 13.52 44.58 20.70
C MET A 490 14.86 43.82 20.70
N PRO A 491 15.98 44.49 21.04
CA PRO A 491 17.25 43.80 21.24
C PRO A 491 17.16 42.80 22.38
N LEU A 492 18.08 41.82 22.42
CA LEU A 492 18.20 40.97 23.59
C LEU A 492 18.70 41.79 24.79
N ALA A 493 18.16 41.54 25.98
CA ALA A 493 18.61 42.22 27.19
C ALA A 493 20.10 41.93 27.47
N ALA A 494 20.84 42.93 27.97
CA ALA A 494 22.28 42.81 28.21
C ALA A 494 22.66 41.63 29.13
N ALA A 495 21.82 41.34 30.13
CA ALA A 495 22.02 40.19 31.03
C ALA A 495 21.89 38.85 30.28
N ASP A 496 20.89 38.71 29.42
CA ASP A 496 20.67 37.51 28.62
C ASP A 496 21.76 37.36 27.54
N TRP A 497 22.20 38.46 26.93
CA TRP A 497 23.32 38.48 25.98
C TRP A 497 24.64 38.02 26.62
N ASN A 498 25.00 38.58 27.77
CA ASN A 498 26.22 38.20 28.48
C ASN A 498 26.19 36.74 28.94
N ARG A 499 25.01 36.26 29.35
CA ARG A 499 24.80 34.84 29.69
C ARG A 499 25.02 33.94 28.48
N LEU A 500 24.44 34.24 27.33
CA LEU A 500 24.62 33.43 26.11
C LEU A 500 26.09 33.32 25.70
N LEU A 501 26.85 34.41 25.84
CA LEU A 501 28.28 34.39 25.56
C LEU A 501 29.09 33.50 26.52
N GLN A 502 28.55 33.22 27.70
CA GLN A 502 29.16 32.36 28.72
C GLN A 502 28.62 30.92 28.68
N ASP A 503 27.60 30.64 27.87
CA ASP A 503 26.96 29.33 27.79
C ASP A 503 27.81 28.34 26.97
N SER A 504 28.16 27.22 27.61
CA SER A 504 29.03 26.18 27.02
C SER A 504 28.43 25.48 25.79
N ILE A 505 27.11 25.50 25.60
CA ILE A 505 26.42 24.95 24.43
C ILE A 505 26.51 25.95 23.27
N VAL A 506 26.32 27.23 23.53
CA VAL A 506 26.45 28.31 22.54
C VAL A 506 27.91 28.42 22.04
N ALA A 507 28.89 28.23 22.92
CA ALA A 507 30.31 28.18 22.55
C ALA A 507 30.66 27.10 21.50
N ARG A 508 29.86 26.02 21.40
CA ARG A 508 30.03 24.94 20.41
C ARG A 508 29.31 25.21 19.08
N ARG A 509 28.30 26.09 19.06
CA ARG A 509 27.47 26.41 17.88
C ARG A 509 27.88 27.70 17.16
N GLY A 510 28.73 28.52 17.78
CA GLY A 510 29.17 29.80 17.24
C GLY A 510 28.63 30.97 18.06
N LYS A 511 29.31 32.12 18.01
CA LYS A 511 28.91 33.30 18.77
C LYS A 511 27.58 33.86 18.22
N PRO A 512 26.61 34.22 19.08
CA PRO A 512 25.35 34.79 18.63
C PRO A 512 25.59 36.10 17.87
N LEU A 513 24.77 36.33 16.85
CA LEU A 513 24.76 37.54 16.03
C LEU A 513 23.42 38.23 16.20
N GLN A 514 23.43 39.55 16.43
CA GLN A 514 22.23 40.37 16.43
C GLN A 514 22.30 41.35 15.25
N VAL A 515 21.47 41.12 14.25
CA VAL A 515 21.49 41.85 12.97
C VAL A 515 20.20 42.64 12.82
N PRO A 516 20.25 43.97 12.64
CA PRO A 516 19.08 44.74 12.23
C PRO A 516 18.65 44.35 10.80
N ILE A 517 17.44 43.82 10.64
CA ILE A 517 16.93 43.34 9.34
C ILE A 517 15.94 44.30 8.67
N GLY A 518 15.43 45.29 9.41
CA GLY A 518 14.46 46.25 8.90
C GLY A 518 13.98 47.21 9.98
N ILE A 519 13.35 48.30 9.55
CA ILE A 519 12.69 49.27 10.43
C ILE A 519 11.24 49.35 9.99
N SER A 520 10.32 49.22 10.94
CA SER A 520 8.89 49.39 10.73
C SER A 520 8.36 50.46 11.69
N ALA A 521 7.41 51.26 11.22
CA ALA A 521 6.72 52.20 12.09
C ALA A 521 5.63 51.46 12.89
N MET A 522 5.67 51.59 14.21
CA MET A 522 4.50 51.29 15.04
C MET A 522 3.59 52.50 15.11
N SER A 523 2.29 52.26 15.10
CA SER A 523 1.29 53.32 15.19
C SER A 523 0.11 52.90 16.06
N PHE A 524 -0.71 53.87 16.43
CA PHE A 524 -1.96 53.65 17.12
C PHE A 524 -3.10 53.72 16.13
N PHE A 525 -4.06 52.81 16.28
CA PHE A 525 -5.22 52.71 15.42
C PHE A 525 -6.48 52.76 16.24
N VAL A 526 -7.45 53.53 15.76
CA VAL A 526 -8.77 53.66 16.36
C VAL A 526 -9.84 53.07 15.43
N SER A 527 -10.86 52.47 16.03
CA SER A 527 -12.06 52.01 15.35
C SER A 527 -13.20 52.93 15.74
N ILE A 528 -13.41 54.00 14.96
CA ILE A 528 -14.46 54.99 15.19
C ILE A 528 -15.45 54.93 14.01
N PRO A 529 -16.77 54.85 14.27
CA PRO A 529 -17.79 54.89 13.22
C PRO A 529 -17.59 56.05 12.25
N LYS A 530 -17.82 55.81 10.95
CA LYS A 530 -17.51 56.79 9.89
C LYS A 530 -18.34 58.07 10.02
N ASP A 531 -19.57 57.97 10.50
CA ASP A 531 -20.44 59.09 10.83
C ASP A 531 -19.92 59.92 12.00
N ALA A 532 -19.26 59.29 12.98
CA ALA A 532 -18.62 59.97 14.10
C ALA A 532 -17.25 60.57 13.76
N LEU A 533 -16.55 60.06 12.73
CA LEU A 533 -15.28 60.61 12.25
C LEU A 533 -15.22 60.68 10.71
N PRO A 534 -15.95 61.63 10.07
CA PRO A 534 -16.10 61.70 8.62
C PRO A 534 -14.79 61.88 7.86
N ASP A 535 -13.89 62.69 8.40
CA ASP A 535 -12.58 63.00 7.78
C ASP A 535 -11.55 61.87 7.97
N ARG A 536 -11.89 60.83 8.75
CA ARG A 536 -11.04 59.66 9.03
C ARG A 536 -9.63 60.07 9.48
N LYS A 537 -9.53 61.12 10.31
CA LYS A 537 -8.29 61.66 10.87
C LYS A 537 -8.43 61.83 12.37
N MET A 538 -7.49 61.27 13.14
CA MET A 538 -7.44 61.41 14.59
C MET A 538 -6.06 61.92 14.99
N LYS A 539 -5.99 62.96 15.82
CA LYS A 539 -4.73 63.50 16.35
C LYS A 539 -4.68 63.22 17.84
N LEU A 540 -3.60 62.58 18.30
CA LEU A 540 -3.36 62.36 19.73
C LEU A 540 -1.91 62.70 20.07
N THR A 541 -1.70 63.30 21.23
CA THR A 541 -0.36 63.48 21.80
C THR A 541 0.09 62.22 22.54
N PRO A 542 1.39 62.05 22.81
CA PRO A 542 1.87 60.95 23.64
C PRO A 542 1.23 60.93 25.03
N CYS A 543 0.97 62.11 25.62
CA CYS A 543 0.32 62.22 26.92
C CYS A 543 -1.15 61.81 26.90
N ASP A 544 -1.88 62.07 25.80
CA ASP A 544 -3.26 61.59 25.63
C ASP A 544 -3.29 60.05 25.63
N LEU A 545 -2.35 59.44 24.92
CA LEU A 545 -2.20 57.99 24.89
C LEU A 545 -1.85 57.42 26.27
N VAL A 546 -0.93 58.04 27.01
CA VAL A 546 -0.63 57.63 28.40
C VAL A 546 -1.88 57.71 29.27
N LYS A 547 -2.67 58.79 29.16
CA LYS A 547 -3.90 58.95 29.94
C LYS A 547 -4.95 57.89 29.59
N ILE A 548 -5.07 57.51 28.33
CA ILE A 548 -5.93 56.40 27.89
C ILE A 548 -5.44 55.06 28.49
N PHE A 549 -4.16 54.72 28.29
CA PHE A 549 -3.62 53.42 28.72
C PHE A 549 -3.45 53.28 30.24
N THR A 550 -3.49 54.39 30.99
CA THR A 550 -3.51 54.40 32.47
C THR A 550 -4.92 54.52 33.05
N GLY A 551 -5.96 54.65 32.20
CA GLY A 551 -7.36 54.78 32.62
C GLY A 551 -7.74 56.15 33.18
N LYS A 552 -6.88 57.16 33.04
CA LYS A 552 -7.16 58.55 33.41
C LYS A 552 -8.16 59.20 32.44
N VAL A 553 -8.18 58.76 31.18
CA VAL A 553 -9.18 59.14 30.17
C VAL A 553 -9.96 57.88 29.78
N LYS A 554 -11.28 57.93 29.94
CA LYS A 554 -12.17 56.78 29.77
C LYS A 554 -13.21 56.94 28.65
N SER A 555 -13.44 58.16 28.17
CA SER A 555 -14.49 58.48 27.19
C SER A 555 -13.90 59.24 26.00
N TRP A 556 -14.40 58.95 24.80
CA TRP A 556 -14.05 59.67 23.57
C TRP A 556 -14.52 61.13 23.57
N SER A 557 -15.43 61.53 24.46
CA SER A 557 -15.86 62.93 24.64
C SER A 557 -14.73 63.87 25.06
N GLU A 558 -13.66 63.35 25.66
CA GLU A 558 -12.45 64.11 26.00
C GLU A 558 -11.67 64.58 24.74
N PHE A 559 -12.05 64.07 23.56
CA PHE A 559 -11.44 64.38 22.27
C PHE A 559 -12.46 64.96 21.26
N ASP A 560 -13.49 65.64 21.75
CA ASP A 560 -14.57 66.26 20.94
C ASP A 560 -15.38 65.25 20.08
N LEU A 561 -15.50 64.01 20.55
CA LEU A 561 -16.29 62.94 19.93
C LEU A 561 -17.51 62.56 20.80
N ALA A 562 -18.28 61.54 20.38
CA ALA A 562 -19.41 61.04 21.15
C ALA A 562 -18.99 60.56 22.55
N ALA A 563 -19.91 60.64 23.52
CA ALA A 563 -19.72 60.20 24.89
C ALA A 563 -19.78 58.67 25.00
N GLU A 564 -18.80 58.03 24.37
CA GLU A 564 -18.66 56.59 24.24
C GLU A 564 -17.40 56.13 24.97
N ASP A 565 -17.51 55.01 25.69
CA ASP A 565 -16.41 54.48 26.47
C ASP A 565 -15.26 54.00 25.58
N ILE A 566 -14.03 54.28 25.99
CA ILE A 566 -12.83 53.85 25.29
C ILE A 566 -12.55 52.39 25.67
N THR A 567 -12.65 51.51 24.69
CA THR A 567 -12.11 50.15 24.81
C THR A 567 -10.69 50.13 24.26
N PHE A 568 -9.67 49.84 25.08
CA PHE A 568 -8.33 49.67 24.53
C PHE A 568 -7.87 48.21 24.52
N PHE A 569 -7.21 47.83 23.43
CA PHE A 569 -6.63 46.51 23.26
C PHE A 569 -5.11 46.57 23.45
N TYR A 570 -4.58 45.65 24.25
CA TYR A 570 -3.15 45.52 24.53
C TYR A 570 -2.70 44.07 24.38
N ARG A 571 -1.39 43.85 24.30
CA ARG A 571 -0.79 42.52 24.19
C ARG A 571 0.12 42.22 25.39
N SER A 572 0.17 40.95 25.79
CA SER A 572 1.11 40.41 26.78
C SER A 572 2.25 39.68 26.06
N GLU A 573 3.43 39.60 26.68
CA GLU A 573 4.65 38.99 26.11
C GLU A 573 5.00 39.49 24.69
N SER A 574 4.74 40.77 24.42
CA SER A 574 4.80 41.32 23.06
C SER A 574 5.92 42.36 22.88
N GLY A 575 6.60 42.27 21.72
CA GLY A 575 7.58 43.27 21.32
C GLY A 575 6.97 44.65 21.04
N THR A 576 5.76 44.67 20.48
CA THR A 576 5.03 45.93 20.27
C THR A 576 4.66 46.60 21.59
N THR A 577 4.34 45.82 22.63
CA THR A 577 4.05 46.33 23.98
C THR A 577 5.31 46.93 24.61
N ALA A 578 6.45 46.25 24.51
CA ALA A 578 7.71 46.79 25.02
C ALA A 578 8.08 48.11 24.32
N LEU A 579 7.94 48.19 22.99
CA LEU A 579 8.24 49.43 22.28
C LEU A 579 7.29 50.56 22.68
N VAL A 580 5.98 50.30 22.68
CA VAL A 580 4.96 51.31 23.02
C VAL A 580 5.14 51.82 24.44
N THR A 581 5.39 50.92 25.40
CA THR A 581 5.57 51.30 26.81
C THR A 581 6.88 52.05 27.02
N SER A 582 7.96 51.67 26.30
CA SER A 582 9.21 52.45 26.28
C SER A 582 8.95 53.86 25.77
N TYR A 583 8.35 53.99 24.59
CA TYR A 583 8.02 55.26 23.96
C TYR A 583 7.15 56.14 24.86
N LEU A 584 6.05 55.62 25.37
CA LEU A 584 5.11 56.38 26.18
C LEU A 584 5.72 56.82 27.53
N SER A 585 6.53 55.95 28.16
CA SER A 585 7.22 56.28 29.42
C SER A 585 8.30 57.36 29.26
N GLU A 586 8.87 57.50 28.06
CA GLU A 586 9.86 58.54 27.73
C GLU A 586 9.19 59.82 27.24
N ALA A 587 8.14 59.70 26.43
CA ALA A 587 7.47 60.83 25.79
C ALA A 587 6.54 61.59 26.74
N CYS A 588 6.03 60.93 27.79
CA CYS A 588 5.20 61.57 28.82
C CYS A 588 5.48 60.98 30.22
N PRO A 589 6.67 61.24 30.79
CA PRO A 589 7.11 60.59 32.04
C PRO A 589 6.26 60.97 33.25
N ASP A 590 5.73 62.20 33.30
CA ASP A 590 4.96 62.71 34.44
C ASP A 590 3.59 62.03 34.56
N GLU A 591 3.03 61.54 33.45
CA GLU A 591 1.73 60.86 33.42
C GLU A 591 1.84 59.34 33.54
N TRP A 592 3.04 58.78 33.35
CA TRP A 592 3.30 57.33 33.37
C TRP A 592 3.30 56.79 34.81
N SER A 593 2.26 56.03 35.17
CA SER A 593 2.05 55.53 36.53
C SER A 593 2.62 54.12 36.81
N TYR A 594 3.15 53.44 35.80
CA TYR A 594 3.67 52.07 35.95
C TYR A 594 5.17 52.07 36.27
N SER A 595 5.59 51.18 37.16
CA SER A 595 7.01 50.99 37.50
C SER A 595 7.79 50.35 36.35
N GLU A 596 7.08 49.62 35.51
CA GLU A 596 7.50 48.91 34.32
C GLU A 596 7.69 49.90 33.16
N LYS A 597 8.89 49.92 32.57
CA LYS A 597 9.22 50.70 31.37
C LYS A 597 9.86 49.80 30.34
N GLY A 598 9.40 49.87 29.10
CA GLY A 598 9.93 49.05 28.01
C GLY A 598 9.76 47.54 28.22
N LEU A 599 8.78 47.12 29.01
CA LEU A 599 8.54 45.71 29.31
C LEU A 599 7.51 45.11 28.35
N PRO A 600 7.68 43.84 27.95
CA PRO A 600 6.77 43.15 27.04
C PRO A 600 5.43 42.79 27.68
N THR A 601 5.34 42.92 29.01
CA THR A 601 4.14 42.67 29.81
C THR A 601 4.01 43.79 30.82
N ILE A 602 2.83 44.40 30.87
CA ILE A 602 2.46 45.43 31.86
C ILE A 602 1.24 44.89 32.62
N PRO A 603 1.43 44.26 33.79
CA PRO A 603 0.31 43.71 34.57
C PRO A 603 -0.77 44.76 34.87
N GLY A 604 -0.36 46.01 35.07
CA GLY A 604 -1.26 47.13 35.35
C GLY A 604 -2.23 47.50 34.23
N PHE A 605 -2.03 47.04 32.98
CA PHE A 605 -3.04 47.21 31.92
C PHE A 605 -4.29 46.37 32.18
N ALA A 606 -4.15 45.19 32.80
CA ALA A 606 -5.30 44.34 33.11
C ALA A 606 -6.25 44.97 34.15
N SER A 607 -5.74 45.90 34.98
CA SER A 607 -6.53 46.63 35.96
C SER A 607 -7.24 47.87 35.42
N VAL A 608 -6.98 48.26 34.16
CA VAL A 608 -7.67 49.41 33.57
C VAL A 608 -9.04 48.96 33.05
N GLU A 609 -10.06 49.73 33.40
CA GLU A 609 -11.42 49.52 32.94
C GLU A 609 -11.48 49.52 31.40
N ASN A 610 -12.24 48.58 30.83
CA ASN A 610 -12.35 48.38 29.37
C ASN A 610 -11.03 48.05 28.63
N ALA A 611 -9.97 47.70 29.35
CA ALA A 611 -8.80 47.05 28.77
C ALA A 611 -9.13 45.62 28.35
N ARG A 612 -8.68 45.21 27.16
CA ARG A 612 -8.89 43.86 26.62
C ARG A 612 -7.59 43.30 26.07
N LEU A 613 -7.30 42.04 26.41
CA LEU A 613 -6.11 41.35 25.93
C LEU A 613 -6.30 40.86 24.49
N ALA A 614 -5.27 41.01 23.67
CA ALA A 614 -5.14 40.38 22.37
C ALA A 614 -3.88 39.52 22.30
N ASP A 615 -4.01 38.34 21.68
CA ASP A 615 -2.97 37.31 21.69
C ASP A 615 -1.91 37.58 20.61
N THR A 616 -2.36 37.97 19.42
CA THR A 616 -1.51 38.27 18.27
C THR A 616 -1.79 39.67 17.71
N THR A 617 -0.90 40.19 16.86
CA THR A 617 -1.16 41.46 16.17
C THR A 617 -2.42 41.38 15.30
N MET A 618 -2.65 40.23 14.65
CA MET A 618 -3.85 40.01 13.83
C MET A 618 -5.11 39.91 14.69
N ASP A 619 -5.05 39.22 15.83
CA ASP A 619 -6.15 39.19 16.79
C ASP A 619 -6.47 40.60 17.32
N LEU A 620 -5.46 41.42 17.61
CA LEU A 620 -5.64 42.82 17.99
C LEU A 620 -6.33 43.63 16.86
N ALA A 621 -5.89 43.49 15.61
CA ALA A 621 -6.52 44.15 14.47
C ALA A 621 -7.98 43.73 14.24
N ASN A 622 -8.28 42.44 14.39
CA ASN A 622 -9.63 41.90 14.28
C ASN A 622 -10.53 42.41 15.41
N LYS A 623 -10.03 42.39 16.65
CA LYS A 623 -10.74 42.89 17.83
C LYS A 623 -11.04 44.38 17.73
N LEU A 624 -10.09 45.19 17.25
CA LEU A 624 -10.33 46.61 16.97
C LEU A 624 -11.39 46.80 15.88
N THR A 625 -11.28 46.05 14.78
CA THR A 625 -12.26 46.15 13.68
C THR A 625 -13.66 45.76 14.13
N ALA A 626 -13.80 44.77 15.01
CA ALA A 626 -15.07 44.30 15.54
C ALA A 626 -15.64 45.17 16.68
N THR A 627 -14.85 46.07 17.26
CA THR A 627 -15.23 46.85 18.43
C THR A 627 -15.22 48.34 18.08
N PRO A 628 -16.37 48.96 17.76
CA PRO A 628 -16.46 50.41 17.67
C PRO A 628 -16.00 51.08 18.97
N TRP A 629 -15.52 52.32 18.86
CA TRP A 629 -15.02 53.11 19.98
C TRP A 629 -13.81 52.47 20.67
N SER A 630 -12.95 51.83 19.90
CA SER A 630 -11.74 51.18 20.42
C SER A 630 -10.43 51.76 19.91
N ILE A 631 -9.36 51.53 20.67
CA ILE A 631 -7.99 51.93 20.33
C ILE A 631 -7.00 50.81 20.64
N GLY A 632 -5.98 50.67 19.80
CA GLY A 632 -4.87 49.76 20.05
C GLY A 632 -3.62 50.16 19.28
N TYR A 633 -2.58 49.36 19.39
CA TYR A 633 -1.31 49.60 18.73
C TYR A 633 -0.86 48.37 17.95
N MET A 634 -0.27 48.59 16.78
CA MET A 634 0.28 47.54 15.92
C MET A 634 1.28 48.14 14.94
N ASP A 635 1.90 47.28 14.13
CA ASP A 635 2.66 47.75 12.99
C ASP A 635 1.76 48.48 11.99
N ALA A 636 2.27 49.59 11.47
CA ALA A 636 1.52 50.45 10.57
C ALA A 636 0.95 49.69 9.37
N SER A 637 1.71 48.74 8.83
CA SER A 637 1.27 47.89 7.71
C SER A 637 0.02 47.08 8.03
N THR A 638 -0.05 46.45 9.21
CA THR A 638 -1.21 45.66 9.62
C THR A 638 -2.43 46.55 9.79
N GLY A 639 -2.31 47.68 10.51
CA GLY A 639 -3.46 48.55 10.73
C GLY A 639 -3.96 49.21 9.44
N GLN A 640 -3.06 49.56 8.52
CA GLN A 640 -3.39 50.13 7.21
C GLN A 640 -4.02 49.13 6.25
N SER A 641 -3.89 47.83 6.49
CA SER A 641 -4.55 46.81 5.67
C SER A 641 -6.07 46.75 5.93
N SER A 642 -6.54 47.30 7.04
CA SER A 642 -7.96 47.38 7.36
C SER A 642 -8.57 48.70 6.84
N PRO A 643 -9.62 48.65 6.01
CA PRO A 643 -10.33 49.87 5.60
C PRO A 643 -11.15 50.48 6.74
N PHE A 644 -11.34 49.76 7.86
CA PHE A 644 -12.16 50.17 8.99
C PHE A 644 -11.37 50.94 10.05
N LEU A 645 -10.06 50.68 10.17
CA LEU A 645 -9.21 51.34 11.16
C LEU A 645 -8.73 52.70 10.69
N VAL A 646 -8.66 53.67 11.61
CA VAL A 646 -8.07 54.99 11.39
C VAL A 646 -6.72 55.04 12.10
N GLU A 647 -5.67 55.37 11.35
CA GLU A 647 -4.36 55.62 11.94
C GLU A 647 -4.35 56.98 12.67
N VAL A 648 -3.86 56.97 13.90
CA VAL A 648 -3.67 58.18 14.71
C VAL A 648 -2.44 58.94 14.18
N SER A 649 -2.63 60.22 13.85
CA SER A 649 -1.52 61.15 13.66
C SER A 649 -0.89 61.45 15.02
N LEU A 650 0.36 61.03 15.19
CA LEU A 650 1.12 61.16 16.44
C LEU A 650 1.93 62.45 16.44
N GLN A 651 1.92 63.18 17.56
CA GLN A 651 2.76 64.35 17.74
C GLN A 651 4.22 63.96 17.98
N ASN A 652 5.16 64.50 17.20
CA ASN A 652 6.59 64.38 17.47
C ASN A 652 7.12 65.53 18.35
N SER A 653 8.38 65.45 18.78
CA SER A 653 9.02 66.48 19.63
C SER A 653 9.14 67.86 18.98
N ALA A 654 8.97 67.96 17.66
CA ALA A 654 8.90 69.23 16.93
C ALA A 654 7.47 69.78 16.84
N GLY A 655 6.51 69.17 17.53
CA GLY A 655 5.11 69.57 17.57
C GLY A 655 4.27 69.16 16.35
N ASN A 656 4.86 68.42 15.39
CA ASN A 656 4.16 68.03 14.17
C ASN A 656 3.39 66.73 14.37
N PHE A 657 2.18 66.68 13.83
CA PHE A 657 1.33 65.48 13.81
C PHE A 657 1.51 64.74 12.50
N LEU A 658 1.93 63.47 12.57
CA LEU A 658 2.21 62.65 11.39
C LEU A 658 1.62 61.25 11.58
N THR A 659 1.01 60.72 10.53
CA THR A 659 0.81 59.27 10.37
C THR A 659 2.11 58.60 9.92
N SER A 660 2.21 57.28 10.02
CA SER A 660 3.36 56.54 9.50
C SER A 660 3.54 56.68 7.98
N ARG A 661 2.49 57.02 7.21
CA ARG A 661 2.58 57.30 5.77
C ARG A 661 3.20 58.66 5.47
N GLU A 662 2.97 59.65 6.33
CA GLU A 662 3.52 61.00 6.21
C GLU A 662 4.92 61.09 6.82
N ALA A 663 5.25 60.17 7.73
CA ALA A 663 6.54 60.09 8.38
C ALA A 663 7.65 59.69 7.40
N LYS A 664 8.76 60.43 7.46
CA LYS A 664 9.98 60.10 6.72
C LYS A 664 10.81 59.06 7.47
N ILE A 665 10.35 57.80 7.45
CA ILE A 665 10.94 56.69 8.21
C ILE A 665 12.43 56.48 7.87
N SER A 666 12.83 56.70 6.61
CA SER A 666 14.24 56.62 6.17
C SER A 666 15.14 57.71 6.77
N GLU A 667 14.62 58.92 6.97
CA GLU A 667 15.34 60.01 7.64
C GLU A 667 15.44 59.76 9.16
N ALA A 668 14.45 59.09 9.76
CA ALA A 668 14.55 58.66 11.15
C ALA A 668 15.63 57.58 11.33
N ALA A 669 15.70 56.61 10.40
CA ALA A 669 16.69 55.55 10.39
C ALA A 669 18.14 56.07 10.29
N SER A 670 18.39 57.12 9.49
CA SER A 670 19.73 57.69 9.33
C SER A 670 20.28 58.34 10.60
N ARG A 671 19.40 58.75 11.52
CA ARG A 671 19.78 59.28 12.84
C ARG A 671 20.17 58.20 13.86
N VAL A 672 19.81 56.93 13.61
CA VAL A 672 20.19 55.77 14.45
C VAL A 672 21.60 55.27 14.11
N GLY A 673 22.07 55.49 12.87
CA GLY A 673 23.35 54.98 12.34
C GLY A 673 24.64 55.53 12.99
N GLY A 674 24.54 56.54 13.88
CA GLY A 674 25.70 57.08 14.60
C GLY A 674 26.34 56.11 15.61
N CYS A 675 25.64 55.06 16.03
CA CYS A 675 26.11 54.13 17.07
C CYS A 675 26.61 52.76 16.56
N VAL A 676 26.45 52.42 15.28
CA VAL A 676 26.72 51.05 14.79
C VAL A 676 27.47 51.08 13.46
N CYS A 677 28.78 51.33 13.49
CA CYS A 677 29.81 50.77 12.59
C CYS A 677 31.13 51.55 12.65
N THR A 678 32.04 51.18 13.55
CA THR A 678 33.48 51.41 13.34
C THR A 678 34.27 50.16 13.76
N LYS A 679 34.32 49.16 12.87
CA LYS A 679 35.49 48.28 12.68
C LYS A 679 35.23 47.33 11.51
N ARG A 680 35.81 47.65 10.35
CA ARG A 680 36.05 46.67 9.29
C ARG A 680 37.03 45.62 9.84
N HIS A 681 36.63 44.35 9.85
CA HIS A 681 37.58 43.25 9.84
C HIS A 681 37.55 42.61 8.46
N SER A 682 38.52 43.02 7.66
CA SER A 682 39.00 42.28 6.50
C SER A 682 39.66 41.00 7.00
N ARG A 683 39.00 39.87 6.74
CA ARG A 683 39.56 38.53 6.43
C ARG A 683 38.47 37.52 6.72
N LEU A 684 38.10 36.77 5.68
CA LEU A 684 38.04 35.31 5.69
C LEU A 684 37.43 34.90 4.35
N LEU A 685 38.27 34.35 3.48
CA LEU A 685 38.07 33.14 2.69
C LEU A 685 39.44 32.85 2.04
N PRO A 686 39.91 31.59 1.93
CA PRO A 686 40.91 31.23 0.93
C PRO A 686 40.37 31.50 -0.49
#